data_AF-A0A5J4UHB1-F1
#
_entry.id   AF-A0A5J4UHB1-F1
#
_cell.length_a   1.000
_cell.length_b   1.000
_cell.length_c   1.000
_cell.angle_alpha   90.00
_cell.angle_beta   90.00
_cell.angle_gamma   90.00
#
_symmetry.space_group_name_H-M   'P 1'
#
loop_
_entity.id
_entity.type
_entity.pdbx_description
1 polymer ?
#
loop_
_entity_poly.entity_id
_entity_poly.type
_entity_poly.pdbx_seq_one_letter_code
_entity_poly.pdbx_strand_id
1 'polypeptide(L)'
;MLTRSKNSKQGNQRRQRGFGLVELLIAYLLLHPGQTTIASREFGITTQQTYTIARCYCRQTSFKNDSLRMPSYITRERELRLAQNIHQRILNREALTVDDVRQEIINQHIQERRNASTRAEKLGLFSLVNEFRSCLPEPSSQYIFNFVHRHNITFSLQPCQEMRRFEASFSSNIVQWFRCVYQPTISTGVRARSVFNMDETSVNWDIQQRTAKQVGTRRGICIPSDNGAGHISMVPTISPGSHQPPTLFIIGLLKKVPETLLQLPAAEDCQFDVSDSGFMNLQLFRRWTRMFCEWIRQQKRCNYFQENERILLFLDGHKSRMDETASQLLTEEGVTAIIFPGALTHILQPLDSIVFKQFRSQYKKQLLRQTRQMNKNKIIEQQMQKKSRVPSLEAFEKRLVCVQAAIDAYQMASTSSNRISSFECTGIWPRVPDRASNRNEVTQDNDAPVFPNGRSSGLGTVSATILTAVKRKRDLQTEDEIETNQNQSNGIKRRRENTSISVSNQTIESIKDAIPTATKYVSPSAKLPPVLLPKEFIESLNKRPYKKNNKEKAKSNIQTDLVLLTEQLEKDGLTIRNNRGAGNCLFHALNDQLGGIFHDVHILRTMIVQNLLEHAEQFREFFDEDESLEEYAERMRADGEWGDGRLFGSIAQLFNTRIEIYIPGEPLFSEGDSYQRTARLGFIGNCHYVSIRA
;
A
#
# COMPACT_ATOMS: atom_id res chain seq x y z
N MET A 1 66.49 -62.67 -29.71
CA MET A 1 67.18 -63.39 -28.61
C MET A 1 67.35 -62.44 -27.44
N LEU A 2 66.73 -62.76 -26.31
CA LEU A 2 67.16 -62.53 -24.93
C LEU A 2 67.81 -61.18 -24.55
N THR A 3 67.08 -60.36 -23.79
CA THR A 3 67.68 -59.67 -22.64
C THR A 3 66.76 -59.75 -21.43
N ARG A 4 67.13 -60.68 -20.53
CA ARG A 4 66.64 -60.82 -19.16
C ARG A 4 67.20 -59.70 -18.29
N SER A 5 66.30 -59.08 -17.53
CA SER A 5 66.40 -58.78 -16.08
C SER A 5 67.65 -58.09 -15.53
N LYS A 6 67.46 -56.86 -15.06
CA LYS A 6 68.02 -56.42 -13.77
C LYS A 6 66.91 -55.84 -12.90
N ASN A 7 66.58 -56.59 -11.84
CA ASN A 7 65.84 -56.12 -10.68
C ASN A 7 66.63 -55.01 -9.96
N SER A 8 65.98 -53.88 -9.68
CA SER A 8 66.34 -53.02 -8.54
C SER A 8 65.08 -52.54 -7.82
N LYS A 9 64.80 -53.25 -6.73
CA LYS A 9 64.02 -52.92 -5.53
C LYS A 9 63.23 -51.59 -5.55
N GLN A 10 61.90 -51.73 -5.51
CA GLN A 10 60.98 -50.71 -5.01
C GLN A 10 61.38 -50.29 -3.58
N GLY A 11 61.87 -49.05 -3.45
CA GLY A 11 61.94 -48.34 -2.19
C GLY A 11 60.71 -47.46 -2.03
N ASN A 12 59.84 -47.80 -1.07
CA ASN A 12 58.76 -46.97 -0.58
C ASN A 12 59.30 -45.60 -0.11
N GLN A 13 59.20 -44.55 -0.93
CA GLN A 13 59.28 -43.17 -0.45
C GLN A 13 57.87 -42.68 -0.10
N ARG A 14 57.48 -42.89 1.16
CA ARG A 14 56.44 -42.08 1.81
C ARG A 14 56.88 -40.61 1.75
N ARG A 15 56.29 -39.81 0.87
CA ARG A 15 56.35 -38.35 0.95
C ARG A 15 55.71 -37.92 2.28
N GLN A 16 56.53 -37.63 3.28
CA GLN A 16 56.08 -36.87 4.45
C GLN A 16 55.63 -35.49 3.96
N ARG A 17 54.33 -35.21 4.01
CA ARG A 17 53.82 -33.83 3.89
C ARG A 17 54.25 -33.11 5.15
N GLY A 18 55.23 -32.22 5.06
CA GLY A 18 55.54 -31.30 6.15
C GLY A 18 54.31 -30.47 6.49
N PHE A 19 54.06 -30.24 7.78
CA PHE A 19 53.01 -29.35 8.25
C PHE A 19 53.32 -27.91 7.79
N GLY A 20 52.31 -27.18 7.33
CA GLY A 20 52.46 -25.77 6.97
C GLY A 20 52.56 -24.89 8.22
N LEU A 21 53.02 -23.65 8.01
CA LEU A 21 53.19 -22.64 9.06
C LEU A 21 51.93 -22.45 9.93
N VAL A 22 50.75 -22.50 9.29
CA VAL A 22 49.46 -22.35 9.96
C VAL A 22 49.18 -23.54 10.88
N GLU A 23 49.38 -24.78 10.42
CA GLU A 23 49.14 -25.96 11.26
C GLU A 23 50.11 -26.03 12.44
N LEU A 24 51.39 -25.70 12.22
CA LEU A 24 52.41 -25.67 13.28
C LEU A 24 52.12 -24.60 14.32
N LEU A 25 51.74 -23.39 13.90
CA LEU A 25 51.40 -22.29 14.80
C LEU A 25 50.17 -22.62 15.66
N ILE A 26 49.12 -23.19 15.08
CA ILE A 26 47.92 -23.58 15.82
C ILE A 26 48.22 -24.74 16.78
N ALA A 27 49.01 -25.74 16.37
CA ALA A 27 49.44 -26.81 17.24
C ALA A 27 50.22 -26.29 18.45
N TYR A 28 51.13 -25.33 18.23
CA TYR A 28 51.85 -24.65 19.30
C TYR A 28 50.92 -23.93 20.26
N LEU A 29 49.96 -23.13 19.76
CA LEU A 29 49.00 -22.40 20.60
C LEU A 29 48.03 -23.33 21.35
N LEU A 30 47.80 -24.56 20.87
CA LEU A 30 47.03 -25.57 21.59
C LEU A 30 47.84 -26.22 22.72
N LEU A 31 49.14 -26.39 22.55
CA LEU A 31 50.05 -26.90 23.57
C LEU A 31 50.39 -25.83 24.63
N HIS A 32 50.44 -24.57 24.21
CA HIS A 32 50.76 -23.42 25.04
C HIS A 32 49.70 -22.31 24.91
N PRO A 33 48.48 -22.50 25.48
CA PRO A 33 47.40 -21.53 25.39
C PRO A 33 47.80 -20.13 25.89
N GLY A 34 47.41 -19.09 25.14
CA GLY A 34 47.64 -17.69 25.48
C GLY A 34 49.04 -17.14 25.15
N GLN A 35 50.02 -17.98 24.76
CA GLN A 35 51.41 -17.57 24.52
C GLN A 35 51.66 -16.99 23.12
N THR A 36 50.86 -16.01 22.69
CA THR A 36 50.91 -15.45 21.33
C THR A 36 52.21 -14.73 20.98
N THR A 37 52.82 -14.03 21.94
CA THR A 37 54.10 -13.33 21.74
C THR A 37 55.26 -14.30 21.53
N ILE A 38 55.26 -15.43 22.25
CA ILE A 38 56.30 -16.45 22.13
C ILE A 38 56.13 -17.17 20.78
N ALA A 39 54.90 -17.59 20.46
CA ALA A 39 54.57 -18.16 19.17
C ALA A 39 54.97 -17.24 18.00
N SER A 40 54.70 -15.93 18.11
CA SER A 40 55.07 -14.95 17.07
C SER A 40 56.58 -14.90 16.81
N ARG A 41 57.40 -14.95 17.87
CA ARG A 41 58.87 -14.95 17.78
C ARG A 41 59.40 -16.26 17.20
N GLU A 42 58.86 -17.39 17.65
CA GLU A 42 59.30 -18.73 17.26
C GLU A 42 59.03 -19.04 15.79
N PHE A 43 57.90 -18.55 15.26
CA PHE A 43 57.51 -18.73 13.87
C PHE A 43 57.88 -17.53 12.96
N GLY A 44 58.57 -16.51 13.48
CA GLY A 44 59.03 -15.36 12.70
C GLY A 44 57.91 -14.49 12.11
N ILE A 45 56.76 -14.41 12.78
CA ILE A 45 55.58 -13.65 12.34
C ILE A 45 55.20 -12.58 13.38
N THR A 46 54.38 -11.60 13.00
CA THR A 46 53.91 -10.59 13.95
C THR A 46 52.81 -11.15 14.85
N THR A 47 52.66 -10.59 16.06
CA THR A 47 51.53 -10.94 16.95
C THR A 47 50.18 -10.72 16.27
N GLN A 48 50.05 -9.70 15.41
CA GLN A 48 48.85 -9.45 14.63
C GLN A 48 48.58 -10.57 13.60
N GLN A 49 49.62 -11.08 12.94
CA GLN A 49 49.51 -12.25 12.06
C GLN A 49 49.12 -13.50 12.85
N THR A 50 49.68 -13.71 14.04
CA THR A 50 49.27 -14.80 14.95
C THR A 50 47.79 -14.73 15.30
N TYR A 51 47.28 -13.55 15.70
CA TYR A 51 45.84 -13.37 15.96
C TYR A 51 44.98 -13.55 14.71
N THR A 52 45.48 -13.18 13.53
CA THR A 52 44.75 -13.34 12.27
C THR A 52 44.65 -14.80 11.87
N ILE A 53 45.72 -15.57 12.01
CA ILE A 53 45.75 -17.02 11.77
C ILE A 53 44.85 -17.74 12.78
N ALA A 54 44.96 -17.39 14.06
CA ALA A 54 44.11 -17.94 15.12
C ALA A 54 42.61 -17.61 14.88
N ARG A 55 42.29 -16.38 14.44
CA ARG A 55 40.92 -15.99 14.06
C ARG A 55 40.41 -16.84 12.90
N CYS A 56 41.23 -17.06 11.87
CA CYS A 56 40.87 -17.91 10.73
C CYS A 56 40.62 -19.36 11.16
N TYR A 57 41.49 -19.93 12.00
CA TYR A 57 41.31 -21.26 12.57
C TYR A 57 40.02 -21.36 13.41
N CYS A 58 39.80 -20.39 14.30
CA CYS A 58 38.59 -20.32 15.11
C CYS A 58 37.32 -20.21 14.27
N ARG A 59 37.36 -19.64 13.07
CA ARG A 59 36.20 -19.59 12.15
C ARG A 59 36.16 -20.73 11.12
N GLN A 60 37.18 -21.60 11.09
CA GLN A 60 37.38 -22.63 10.05
C GLN A 60 37.42 -22.02 8.63
N THR A 61 38.19 -20.95 8.46
CA THR A 61 38.44 -20.31 7.17
C THR A 61 39.90 -20.45 6.77
N SER A 62 40.19 -20.55 5.47
CA SER A 62 41.56 -20.60 4.96
C SER A 62 42.27 -19.27 5.19
N PHE A 63 43.46 -19.30 5.79
CA PHE A 63 44.36 -18.15 5.82
C PHE A 63 45.04 -18.00 4.46
N LYS A 64 44.91 -16.84 3.81
CA LYS A 64 45.63 -16.49 2.57
C LYS A 64 46.40 -15.20 2.84
N ASN A 65 47.69 -15.17 2.51
CA ASN A 65 48.59 -14.04 2.80
C ASN A 65 48.13 -12.70 2.20
N ASP A 66 47.26 -12.74 1.17
CA ASP A 66 46.58 -11.57 0.63
C ASP A 66 45.16 -11.45 1.16
N SER A 67 44.96 -10.45 2.02
CA SER A 67 43.83 -9.51 2.16
C SER A 67 42.46 -9.81 1.50
N LEU A 68 42.02 -11.07 1.45
CA LEU A 68 40.61 -11.38 1.21
C LEU A 68 39.83 -10.96 2.44
N ARG A 69 39.10 -9.85 2.28
CA ARG A 69 38.12 -9.31 3.22
C ARG A 69 37.29 -10.47 3.79
N MET A 70 37.33 -10.64 5.11
CA MET A 70 36.58 -11.69 5.78
C MET A 70 35.10 -11.66 5.34
N PRO A 71 34.44 -12.82 5.19
CA PRO A 71 33.03 -12.86 4.80
C PRO A 71 32.19 -12.00 5.74
N SER A 72 31.30 -11.20 5.16
CA SER A 72 30.53 -10.19 5.90
C SER A 72 29.58 -10.77 6.95
N TYR A 73 29.21 -12.06 6.86
CA TYR A 73 28.33 -12.69 7.85
C TYR A 73 28.65 -14.19 8.09
N ILE A 74 28.31 -15.09 7.16
CA ILE A 74 28.62 -16.53 7.25
C ILE A 74 29.77 -16.93 6.32
N THR A 75 30.53 -17.97 6.68
CA THR A 75 31.59 -18.50 5.81
C THR A 75 31.05 -19.08 4.50
N ARG A 76 31.88 -19.08 3.44
CA ARG A 76 31.50 -19.59 2.11
C ARG A 76 31.07 -21.06 2.13
N GLU A 77 31.70 -21.89 2.96
CA GLU A 77 31.33 -23.30 3.10
C GLU A 77 29.95 -23.49 3.72
N ARG A 78 29.65 -22.74 4.79
CA ARG A 78 28.32 -22.75 5.42
C ARG A 78 27.25 -22.18 4.49
N GLU A 79 27.60 -21.14 3.76
CA GLU A 79 26.75 -20.54 2.74
C GLU A 79 26.31 -21.59 1.70
N LEU A 80 27.24 -22.40 1.19
CA LEU A 80 26.95 -23.46 0.23
C LEU A 80 26.10 -24.59 0.83
N ARG A 81 26.42 -25.04 2.05
CA ARG A 81 25.63 -26.08 2.74
C ARG A 81 24.19 -25.61 3.00
N LEU A 82 24.03 -24.35 3.41
CA LEU A 82 22.72 -23.76 3.63
C LEU A 82 21.93 -23.66 2.32
N ALA A 83 22.55 -23.18 1.25
CA ALA A 83 21.91 -23.12 -0.06
C ALA A 83 21.47 -24.51 -0.55
N GLN A 84 22.30 -25.54 -0.37
CA GLN A 84 21.94 -26.94 -0.69
C GLN A 84 20.75 -27.42 0.13
N ASN A 85 20.73 -27.14 1.44
CA ASN A 85 19.59 -27.49 2.30
C ASN A 85 18.30 -26.79 1.83
N ILE A 86 18.36 -25.50 1.50
CA ILE A 86 17.22 -24.75 0.96
C ILE A 86 16.73 -25.37 -0.35
N HIS A 87 17.62 -25.72 -1.28
CA HIS A 87 17.24 -26.40 -2.53
C HIS A 87 16.58 -27.75 -2.29
N GLN A 88 17.08 -28.56 -1.35
CA GLN A 88 16.45 -29.83 -0.97
C GLN A 88 15.05 -29.64 -0.40
N ARG A 89 14.85 -28.63 0.44
CA ARG A 89 13.54 -28.29 1.01
C ARG A 89 12.56 -27.79 -0.06
N ILE A 90 13.03 -27.00 -1.02
CA ILE A 90 12.25 -26.61 -2.22
C ILE A 90 11.82 -27.84 -3.02
N LEU A 91 12.74 -28.79 -3.25
CA LEU A 91 12.43 -30.05 -3.95
C LEU A 91 11.41 -30.90 -3.19
N ASN A 92 11.50 -30.93 -1.86
CA ASN A 92 10.56 -31.62 -0.97
C ASN A 92 9.21 -30.90 -0.81
N ARG A 93 8.98 -29.83 -1.57
CA ARG A 93 7.76 -29.02 -1.55
C ARG A 93 7.49 -28.32 -0.21
N GLU A 94 8.53 -27.99 0.53
CA GLU A 94 8.39 -27.15 1.73
C GLU A 94 8.24 -25.67 1.36
N ALA A 95 7.29 -24.99 2.02
CA ALA A 95 7.09 -23.57 1.82
C ALA A 95 8.10 -22.76 2.64
N LEU A 96 9.09 -22.19 1.96
CA LEU A 96 10.14 -21.36 2.56
C LEU A 96 9.92 -19.88 2.23
N THR A 97 9.84 -19.03 3.24
CA THR A 97 9.70 -17.57 3.09
C THR A 97 11.06 -16.87 3.14
N VAL A 98 11.09 -15.58 2.78
CA VAL A 98 12.30 -14.75 2.91
C VAL A 98 12.75 -14.65 4.38
N ASP A 99 11.78 -14.63 5.31
CA ASP A 99 12.07 -14.56 6.74
C ASP A 99 12.65 -15.89 7.25
N ASP A 100 12.15 -17.03 6.79
CA ASP A 100 12.73 -18.34 7.13
C ASP A 100 14.20 -18.45 6.70
N VAL A 101 14.52 -17.99 5.48
CA VAL A 101 15.90 -17.97 4.99
C VAL A 101 16.76 -17.01 5.82
N ARG A 102 16.21 -15.86 6.22
CA ARG A 102 16.89 -14.91 7.10
C ARG A 102 17.18 -15.52 8.47
N GLN A 103 16.19 -16.12 9.11
CA GLN A 103 16.33 -16.77 10.42
C GLN A 103 17.35 -17.90 10.35
N GLU A 104 17.35 -18.70 9.28
CA GLU A 104 18.32 -19.77 9.13
C GLU A 104 19.76 -19.22 8.97
N ILE A 105 19.95 -18.13 8.21
CA ILE A 105 21.26 -17.45 8.13
C ILE A 105 21.72 -16.95 9.51
N ILE A 106 20.81 -16.37 10.29
CA ILE A 106 21.09 -15.92 11.67
C ILE A 106 21.49 -17.11 12.55
N ASN A 107 20.73 -18.20 12.50
CA ASN A 107 21.01 -19.42 13.27
C ASN A 107 22.39 -20.01 12.91
N GLN A 108 22.71 -20.08 11.61
CA GLN A 108 24.02 -20.53 11.14
C GLN A 108 25.15 -19.64 11.65
N HIS A 109 24.94 -18.33 11.68
CA HIS A 109 25.92 -17.37 12.19
C HIS A 109 26.13 -17.48 13.70
N ILE A 110 25.04 -17.60 14.48
CA ILE A 110 25.11 -17.82 15.93
C ILE A 110 25.88 -19.11 16.23
N GLN A 111 25.60 -20.18 15.49
CA GLN A 111 26.29 -21.45 15.67
C GLN A 111 27.77 -21.37 15.29
N GLU A 112 28.13 -20.64 14.23
CA GLU A 112 29.53 -20.38 13.85
C GLU A 112 30.27 -19.68 14.99
N ARG A 113 29.69 -18.60 15.53
CA ARG A 113 30.30 -17.79 16.59
C ARG A 113 30.46 -18.54 17.90
N ARG A 114 29.46 -19.34 18.29
CA ARG A 114 29.58 -20.25 19.45
C ARG A 114 30.74 -21.22 19.29
N ASN A 115 30.83 -21.90 18.15
CA ASN A 115 31.93 -22.83 17.87
C ASN A 115 33.30 -22.11 17.82
N ALA A 116 33.34 -20.88 17.31
CA ALA A 116 34.55 -20.07 17.27
C ALA A 116 35.00 -19.61 18.66
N SER A 117 34.06 -19.24 19.54
CA SER A 117 34.34 -18.93 20.95
C SER A 117 34.97 -20.13 21.65
N THR A 118 34.38 -21.33 21.51
CA THR A 118 34.92 -22.55 22.13
C THR A 118 36.33 -22.88 21.64
N ARG A 119 36.64 -22.63 20.36
CA ARG A 119 38.00 -22.81 19.84
C ARG A 119 38.97 -21.75 20.35
N ALA A 120 38.55 -20.50 20.45
CA ALA A 120 39.37 -19.41 20.99
C ALA A 120 39.68 -19.61 22.48
N GLU A 121 38.73 -20.15 23.24
CA GLU A 121 38.92 -20.56 24.64
C GLU A 121 40.02 -21.63 24.76
N LYS A 122 40.00 -22.64 23.89
CA LYS A 122 41.05 -23.69 23.85
C LYS A 122 42.44 -23.14 23.51
N LEU A 123 42.51 -22.06 22.73
CA LEU A 123 43.78 -21.37 22.42
C LEU A 123 44.20 -20.37 23.50
N GLY A 124 43.39 -20.14 24.55
CA GLY A 124 43.65 -19.15 25.59
C GLY A 124 43.57 -17.70 25.12
N LEU A 125 42.85 -17.42 24.02
CA LEU A 125 42.80 -16.10 23.38
C LEU A 125 41.53 -15.32 23.76
N PHE A 126 41.47 -14.79 24.99
CA PHE A 126 40.28 -14.13 25.53
C PHE A 126 39.79 -12.92 24.72
N SER A 127 40.68 -12.19 24.04
CA SER A 127 40.28 -11.11 23.13
C SER A 127 39.42 -11.62 21.98
N LEU A 128 39.76 -12.79 21.40
CA LEU A 128 38.95 -13.44 20.37
C LEU A 128 37.66 -14.06 20.94
N VAL A 129 37.70 -14.56 22.18
CA VAL A 129 36.49 -15.05 22.87
C VAL A 129 35.46 -13.93 23.01
N ASN A 130 35.89 -12.77 23.50
CA ASN A 130 35.03 -11.59 23.62
C ASN A 130 34.56 -11.09 22.25
N GLU A 131 35.44 -11.11 21.24
CA GLU A 131 35.09 -10.79 19.85
C GLU A 131 33.99 -11.70 19.29
N PHE A 132 33.99 -13.01 19.61
CA PHE A 132 32.98 -13.96 19.13
C PHE A 132 31.70 -14.01 19.97
N ARG A 133 31.77 -13.60 21.24
CA ARG A 133 30.60 -13.52 22.13
C ARG A 133 29.81 -12.23 21.96
N SER A 134 30.40 -11.18 21.37
CA SER A 134 29.69 -9.93 21.09
C SER A 134 28.48 -10.16 20.16
N CYS A 135 27.39 -9.43 20.40
CA CYS A 135 26.22 -9.48 19.54
C CYS A 135 26.47 -8.64 18.29
N LEU A 136 26.34 -9.25 17.10
CA LEU A 136 26.47 -8.54 15.83
C LEU A 136 25.09 -8.18 15.28
N PRO A 137 24.99 -7.10 14.47
CA PRO A 137 23.74 -6.71 13.84
C PRO A 137 23.18 -7.83 12.95
N GLU A 138 21.86 -7.88 12.83
CA GLU A 138 21.16 -8.80 11.92
C GLU A 138 21.60 -8.57 10.45
N PRO A 139 21.53 -9.60 9.60
CA PRO A 139 21.90 -9.46 8.19
C PRO A 139 20.98 -8.48 7.49
N SER A 140 21.56 -7.53 6.75
CA SER A 140 20.77 -6.56 5.98
C SER A 140 19.90 -7.24 4.93
N SER A 141 18.79 -6.61 4.55
CA SER A 141 17.93 -7.10 3.46
C SER A 141 18.71 -7.30 2.16
N GLN A 142 19.71 -6.46 1.88
CA GLN A 142 20.58 -6.59 0.73
C GLN A 142 21.47 -7.84 0.80
N TYR A 143 21.97 -8.20 2.00
CA TYR A 143 22.75 -9.42 2.18
C TYR A 143 21.94 -10.66 1.84
N ILE A 144 20.68 -10.72 2.31
CA ILE A 144 19.75 -11.81 2.01
C ILE A 144 19.46 -11.87 0.51
N PHE A 145 19.18 -10.73 -0.12
CA PHE A 145 18.93 -10.66 -1.56
C PHE A 145 20.14 -11.16 -2.37
N ASN A 146 21.35 -10.73 -2.01
CA ASN A 146 22.58 -11.17 -2.66
C ASN A 146 22.87 -12.66 -2.43
N PHE A 147 22.56 -13.22 -1.26
CA PHE A 147 22.65 -14.66 -1.01
C PHE A 147 21.70 -15.44 -1.92
N VAL A 148 20.42 -15.07 -1.93
CA VAL A 148 19.36 -15.70 -2.71
C VAL A 148 19.67 -15.68 -4.22
N HIS A 149 20.12 -14.53 -4.73
CA HIS A 149 20.51 -14.36 -6.13
C HIS A 149 21.73 -15.21 -6.50
N ARG A 150 22.78 -15.22 -5.66
CA ARG A 150 24.00 -16.03 -5.89
C ARG A 150 23.73 -17.53 -5.99
N HIS A 151 22.64 -18.01 -5.39
CA HIS A 151 22.29 -19.44 -5.33
C HIS A 151 21.06 -19.80 -6.18
N ASN A 152 20.66 -18.95 -7.14
CA ASN A 152 19.54 -19.22 -8.05
C ASN A 152 18.20 -19.51 -7.36
N ILE A 153 17.94 -18.83 -6.24
CA ILE A 153 16.65 -18.87 -5.54
C ILE A 153 15.90 -17.58 -5.90
N THR A 154 14.58 -17.66 -6.10
CA THR A 154 13.72 -16.48 -6.30
C THR A 154 12.41 -16.65 -5.53
N PHE A 155 11.73 -15.53 -5.29
CA PHE A 155 10.56 -15.46 -4.44
C PHE A 155 9.38 -14.90 -5.24
N SER A 156 8.36 -15.74 -5.50
CA SER A 156 7.19 -15.34 -6.30
C SER A 156 5.88 -15.51 -5.53
N LEU A 157 4.98 -14.54 -5.72
CA LEU A 157 3.55 -14.72 -5.45
C LEU A 157 2.95 -15.36 -6.72
N GLN A 158 2.41 -16.57 -6.64
CA GLN A 158 1.59 -17.07 -7.74
C GLN A 158 0.12 -16.72 -7.49
N PRO A 159 -0.53 -15.96 -8.40
CA PRO A 159 -1.97 -15.94 -8.44
C PRO A 159 -2.48 -17.26 -9.04
N CYS A 160 -3.53 -17.82 -8.43
CA CYS A 160 -4.41 -18.74 -9.12
C CYS A 160 -5.26 -17.91 -10.09
N GLN A 161 -5.10 -18.06 -11.40
CA GLN A 161 -5.99 -17.40 -12.37
C GLN A 161 -6.92 -18.42 -13.02
N GLU A 162 -8.21 -18.10 -12.94
CA GLU A 162 -9.35 -18.84 -13.45
C GLU A 162 -9.44 -18.70 -14.98
N MET A 163 -9.28 -19.81 -15.71
CA MET A 163 -9.50 -19.91 -17.16
C MET A 163 -10.81 -19.27 -17.64
N ARG A 164 -11.85 -19.27 -16.80
CA ARG A 164 -13.23 -18.88 -17.17
C ARG A 164 -13.40 -17.40 -17.52
N ARG A 165 -12.49 -16.51 -17.12
CA ARG A 165 -12.59 -15.05 -17.40
C ARG A 165 -12.25 -14.70 -18.85
N PHE A 166 -11.36 -15.47 -19.48
CA PHE A 166 -10.97 -15.26 -20.88
C PHE A 166 -12.09 -15.61 -21.85
N GLU A 167 -12.91 -16.60 -21.52
CA GLU A 167 -13.94 -17.15 -22.42
C GLU A 167 -15.19 -16.26 -22.59
N ALA A 168 -15.39 -15.24 -21.73
CA ALA A 168 -16.54 -14.32 -21.82
C ALA A 168 -16.17 -12.90 -22.29
N SER A 169 -14.88 -12.56 -22.31
CA SER A 169 -14.34 -11.21 -22.54
C SER A 169 -14.32 -10.84 -24.03
N PHE A 170 -15.48 -10.87 -24.69
CA PHE A 170 -15.67 -10.42 -26.08
C PHE A 170 -16.26 -9.00 -26.13
N SER A 171 -15.80 -8.21 -27.09
CA SER A 171 -16.21 -6.83 -27.30
C SER A 171 -17.72 -6.72 -27.54
N SER A 172 -18.26 -7.58 -28.41
CA SER A 172 -19.68 -7.63 -28.75
C SER A 172 -20.60 -7.89 -27.55
N ASN A 173 -20.18 -8.74 -26.59
CA ASN A 173 -20.95 -9.02 -25.37
C ASN A 173 -21.08 -7.77 -24.49
N ILE A 174 -19.99 -7.00 -24.36
CA ILE A 174 -19.97 -5.75 -23.59
C ILE A 174 -20.86 -4.71 -24.25
N VAL A 175 -20.69 -4.49 -25.57
CA VAL A 175 -21.48 -3.53 -26.34
C VAL A 175 -22.97 -3.88 -26.29
N GLN A 176 -23.31 -5.17 -26.40
CA GLN A 176 -24.69 -5.65 -26.30
C GLN A 176 -25.31 -5.37 -24.92
N TRP A 177 -24.57 -5.55 -23.82
CA TRP A 177 -25.07 -5.19 -22.49
C TRP A 177 -25.33 -3.68 -22.34
N PHE A 178 -24.42 -2.84 -22.83
CA PHE A 178 -24.67 -1.39 -22.88
C PHE A 178 -25.86 -1.02 -23.79
N ARG A 179 -26.08 -1.76 -24.89
CA ARG A 179 -27.19 -1.50 -25.81
C ARG A 179 -28.54 -1.93 -25.24
N CYS A 180 -28.60 -3.08 -24.58
CA CYS A 180 -29.87 -3.70 -24.18
C CYS A 180 -30.25 -3.42 -22.72
N VAL A 181 -29.26 -3.39 -21.81
CA VAL A 181 -29.49 -3.26 -20.36
C VAL A 181 -29.19 -1.84 -19.90
N TYR A 182 -27.95 -1.38 -20.01
CA TYR A 182 -27.57 -0.03 -19.58
C TYR A 182 -27.73 1.00 -20.68
N GLN A 183 -28.99 1.22 -21.08
CA GLN A 183 -29.37 2.10 -22.19
C GLN A 183 -29.05 3.58 -21.92
N PRO A 184 -28.86 4.42 -22.96
CA PRO A 184 -28.62 5.86 -22.79
C PRO A 184 -29.69 6.54 -21.94
N THR A 185 -30.96 6.19 -22.13
CA THR A 185 -32.13 6.70 -21.39
C THR A 185 -32.00 6.58 -19.88
N ILE A 186 -31.33 5.52 -19.39
CA ILE A 186 -31.09 5.28 -17.96
C ILE A 186 -30.03 6.26 -17.43
N SER A 187 -28.99 6.53 -18.22
CA SER A 187 -27.88 7.42 -17.84
C SER A 187 -28.17 8.91 -18.04
N THR A 188 -29.08 9.28 -18.94
CA THR A 188 -29.38 10.67 -19.27
C THR A 188 -29.99 11.42 -18.08
N GLY A 189 -29.37 12.54 -17.71
CA GLY A 189 -29.81 13.39 -16.59
C GLY A 189 -29.41 12.87 -15.21
N VAL A 190 -28.73 11.72 -15.11
CA VAL A 190 -28.12 11.26 -13.87
C VAL A 190 -26.88 12.10 -13.59
N ARG A 191 -26.58 12.34 -12.32
CA ARG A 191 -25.40 13.08 -11.90
C ARG A 191 -24.32 12.13 -11.40
N ALA A 192 -23.06 12.55 -11.50
CA ALA A 192 -21.91 11.75 -11.06
C ALA A 192 -22.05 11.26 -9.61
N ARG A 193 -22.59 12.10 -8.71
CA ARG A 193 -22.81 11.76 -7.30
C ARG A 193 -23.86 10.65 -7.07
N SER A 194 -24.70 10.38 -8.06
CA SER A 194 -25.87 9.49 -7.97
C SER A 194 -25.62 8.14 -8.62
N VAL A 195 -24.37 7.86 -9.01
CA VAL A 195 -23.94 6.58 -9.56
C VAL A 195 -23.13 5.83 -8.50
N PHE A 196 -23.58 4.63 -8.16
CA PHE A 196 -22.96 3.80 -7.13
C PHE A 196 -22.55 2.44 -7.68
N ASN A 197 -21.44 1.92 -7.17
CA ASN A 197 -21.07 0.52 -7.33
C ASN A 197 -20.77 -0.09 -5.96
N MET A 198 -21.37 -1.24 -5.67
CA MET A 198 -21.09 -2.04 -4.47
C MET A 198 -20.58 -3.42 -4.87
N ASP A 199 -19.58 -3.90 -4.15
CA ASP A 199 -19.05 -5.25 -4.30
C ASP A 199 -18.42 -5.76 -3.01
N GLU A 200 -18.16 -7.07 -2.94
CA GLU A 200 -17.58 -7.77 -1.79
C GLU A 200 -16.12 -8.19 -2.06
N THR A 201 -15.21 -7.90 -1.12
CA THR A 201 -13.83 -8.40 -1.16
C THR A 201 -13.43 -9.06 0.16
N SER A 202 -12.65 -10.14 0.07
CA SER A 202 -12.12 -10.83 1.25
C SER A 202 -11.00 -10.03 1.93
N VAL A 203 -11.01 -10.00 3.27
CA VAL A 203 -10.00 -9.34 4.13
C VAL A 203 -9.49 -10.32 5.20
N ASN A 204 -9.15 -11.52 4.74
CA ASN A 204 -8.72 -12.61 5.62
C ASN A 204 -7.30 -12.40 6.15
N TRP A 205 -6.99 -13.13 7.23
CA TRP A 205 -5.64 -13.27 7.76
C TRP A 205 -4.76 -14.06 6.78
N ASP A 206 -4.36 -13.40 5.70
CA ASP A 206 -3.52 -13.95 4.66
C ASP A 206 -2.32 -13.03 4.46
N ILE A 207 -1.32 -13.24 5.31
CA ILE A 207 0.00 -12.67 5.09
C ILE A 207 0.64 -13.52 3.98
N GLN A 208 0.25 -13.26 2.73
CA GLN A 208 0.83 -13.93 1.57
C GLN A 208 2.33 -13.67 1.53
N GLN A 209 3.09 -14.62 2.04
CA GLN A 209 4.53 -14.61 1.96
C GLN A 209 4.94 -15.15 0.60
N ARG A 210 5.92 -14.49 -0.03
CA ARG A 210 6.55 -15.07 -1.21
C ARG A 210 7.26 -16.33 -0.78
N THR A 211 7.04 -17.42 -1.50
CA THR A 211 7.74 -18.68 -1.29
C THR A 211 8.95 -18.79 -2.22
N ALA A 212 10.00 -19.42 -1.70
CA ALA A 212 11.20 -19.72 -2.43
C ALA A 212 10.89 -20.71 -3.56
N LYS A 213 11.43 -20.44 -4.73
CA LYS A 213 11.47 -21.35 -5.87
C LYS A 213 12.82 -21.22 -6.57
N GLN A 214 13.19 -22.23 -7.33
CA GLN A 214 14.39 -22.17 -8.17
C GLN A 214 14.17 -21.22 -9.35
N VAL A 215 15.15 -20.38 -9.67
CA VAL A 215 15.10 -19.50 -10.86
C VAL A 215 14.82 -20.33 -12.12
N GLY A 216 13.89 -19.87 -12.96
CA GLY A 216 13.44 -20.57 -14.17
C GLY A 216 12.20 -21.46 -13.99
N THR A 217 11.78 -21.76 -12.75
CA THR A 217 10.56 -22.55 -12.52
C THR A 217 9.28 -21.69 -12.56
N ARG A 218 8.25 -22.17 -13.27
CA ARG A 218 6.97 -21.45 -13.43
C ARG A 218 6.09 -21.53 -12.17
N ARG A 219 6.11 -22.64 -11.42
CA ARG A 219 5.22 -22.89 -10.27
C ARG A 219 5.94 -22.70 -8.94
N GLY A 220 5.34 -21.95 -8.03
CA GLY A 220 5.79 -21.81 -6.63
C GLY A 220 4.87 -22.60 -5.70
N ILE A 221 5.33 -22.88 -4.48
CA ILE A 221 4.52 -23.58 -3.47
C ILE A 221 3.61 -22.55 -2.79
N CYS A 222 2.31 -22.85 -2.66
CA CYS A 222 1.39 -21.99 -1.93
C CYS A 222 1.45 -22.33 -0.44
N ILE A 223 1.58 -21.32 0.42
CA ILE A 223 1.38 -21.51 1.87
C ILE A 223 -0.13 -21.60 2.11
N PRO A 224 -0.63 -22.63 2.82
CA PRO A 224 -2.03 -22.68 3.25
C PRO A 224 -2.33 -21.46 4.12
N SER A 225 -3.42 -20.72 3.84
CA SER A 225 -3.82 -19.59 4.66
C SER A 225 -4.26 -20.09 6.05
N ASP A 226 -3.77 -19.44 7.10
CA ASP A 226 -4.23 -19.68 8.47
C ASP A 226 -5.62 -19.04 8.64
N ASN A 227 -6.66 -19.81 8.31
CA ASN A 227 -8.05 -19.38 8.40
C ASN A 227 -8.64 -19.51 9.81
N GLY A 228 -7.82 -19.64 10.87
CA GLY A 228 -8.32 -19.79 12.25
C GLY A 228 -9.20 -18.63 12.73
N ALA A 229 -9.10 -17.45 12.10
CA ALA A 229 -9.95 -16.30 12.36
C ALA A 229 -11.33 -16.35 11.66
N GLY A 230 -11.58 -17.31 10.77
CA GLY A 230 -12.75 -17.33 9.90
C GLY A 230 -12.64 -16.35 8.73
N HIS A 231 -13.53 -16.50 7.75
CA HIS A 231 -13.60 -15.58 6.60
C HIS A 231 -14.12 -14.21 7.05
N ILE A 232 -13.53 -13.13 6.55
CA ILE A 232 -14.01 -11.77 6.76
C ILE A 232 -14.18 -11.13 5.39
N SER A 233 -15.36 -10.57 5.15
CA SER A 233 -15.67 -9.81 3.95
C SER A 233 -15.82 -8.33 4.27
N MET A 234 -15.27 -7.49 3.39
CA MET A 234 -15.52 -6.06 3.36
C MET A 234 -16.37 -5.75 2.13
N VAL A 235 -17.46 -5.01 2.32
CA VAL A 235 -18.46 -4.68 1.31
C VAL A 235 -18.56 -3.16 1.18
N PRO A 236 -17.60 -2.52 0.50
CA PRO A 236 -17.67 -1.09 0.25
C PRO A 236 -18.67 -0.74 -0.85
N THR A 237 -19.11 0.51 -0.83
CA THR A 237 -19.92 1.09 -1.91
C THR A 237 -19.35 2.44 -2.27
N ILE A 238 -18.97 2.61 -3.54
CA ILE A 238 -18.31 3.82 -4.04
C ILE A 238 -19.20 4.59 -4.99
N SER A 239 -18.96 5.90 -5.06
CA SER A 239 -19.54 6.83 -6.04
C SER A 239 -18.44 7.76 -6.56
N PRO A 240 -18.53 8.26 -7.82
CA PRO A 240 -17.73 9.38 -8.28
C PRO A 240 -17.93 10.65 -7.43
N GLY A 241 -19.05 10.76 -6.71
CA GLY A 241 -19.35 11.86 -5.81
C GLY A 241 -18.44 11.96 -4.58
N SER A 242 -18.59 13.04 -3.82
CA SER A 242 -17.80 13.30 -2.61
C SER A 242 -18.21 12.42 -1.43
N HIS A 243 -19.50 12.11 -1.31
CA HIS A 243 -20.06 11.33 -0.20
C HIS A 243 -20.20 9.84 -0.56
N GLN A 244 -20.01 8.97 0.42
CA GLN A 244 -20.14 7.51 0.32
C GLN A 244 -20.93 6.96 1.51
N PRO A 245 -21.70 5.88 1.34
CA PRO A 245 -22.34 5.20 2.46
C PRO A 245 -21.32 4.43 3.31
N PRO A 246 -21.67 4.10 4.57
CA PRO A 246 -20.83 3.29 5.45
C PRO A 246 -20.44 1.93 4.82
N THR A 247 -19.22 1.47 5.11
CA THR A 247 -18.75 0.17 4.62
C THR A 247 -19.23 -0.95 5.53
N LEU A 248 -19.78 -2.03 4.96
CA LEU A 248 -20.21 -3.19 5.74
C LEU A 248 -19.08 -4.23 5.85
N PHE A 249 -18.84 -4.73 7.04
CA PHE A 249 -17.98 -5.88 7.32
C PHE A 249 -18.82 -7.08 7.74
N ILE A 250 -18.57 -8.25 7.15
CA ILE A 250 -19.23 -9.51 7.48
C ILE A 250 -18.18 -10.45 8.06
N ILE A 251 -18.40 -10.92 9.29
CA ILE A 251 -17.43 -11.71 10.04
C ILE A 251 -17.92 -13.14 10.18
N GLY A 252 -17.11 -14.07 9.69
CA GLY A 252 -17.37 -15.50 9.71
C GLY A 252 -17.17 -16.14 11.09
N LEU A 253 -17.81 -17.29 11.28
CA LEU A 253 -17.63 -18.16 12.45
C LEU A 253 -17.96 -17.50 13.80
N LEU A 254 -18.78 -16.45 13.81
CA LEU A 254 -19.22 -15.76 15.01
C LEU A 254 -20.75 -15.71 15.09
N LYS A 255 -21.28 -15.77 16.31
CA LYS A 255 -22.72 -15.61 16.57
C LYS A 255 -23.13 -14.16 16.86
N LYS A 256 -22.18 -13.33 17.29
CA LYS A 256 -22.37 -11.90 17.56
C LYS A 256 -21.12 -11.15 17.17
N VAL A 257 -21.28 -9.88 16.79
CA VAL A 257 -20.16 -8.96 16.55
C VAL A 257 -19.42 -8.73 17.87
N PRO A 258 -18.09 -8.92 17.93
CA PRO A 258 -17.30 -8.61 19.11
C PRO A 258 -17.32 -7.12 19.44
N GLU A 259 -17.49 -6.79 20.71
CA GLU A 259 -17.47 -5.41 21.23
C GLU A 259 -16.19 -4.66 20.86
N THR A 260 -15.05 -5.37 20.84
CA THR A 260 -13.75 -4.80 20.46
C THR A 260 -13.70 -4.25 19.04
N LEU A 261 -14.55 -4.73 18.12
CA LEU A 261 -14.65 -4.17 16.77
C LEU A 261 -15.54 -2.94 16.73
N LEU A 262 -16.57 -2.89 17.58
CA LEU A 262 -17.46 -1.73 17.71
C LEU A 262 -16.75 -0.54 18.37
N GLN A 263 -15.76 -0.82 19.23
CA GLN A 263 -14.95 0.20 19.91
C GLN A 263 -13.78 0.73 19.07
N LEU A 264 -13.60 0.26 17.84
CA LEU A 264 -12.57 0.81 16.96
C LEU A 264 -12.89 2.28 16.67
N PRO A 265 -11.93 3.23 16.78
CA PRO A 265 -12.19 4.64 16.49
C PRO A 265 -12.72 4.89 15.06
N ALA A 266 -12.40 4.00 14.12
CA ALA A 266 -12.87 4.08 12.74
C ALA A 266 -14.16 3.27 12.48
N ALA A 267 -14.80 2.73 13.52
CA ALA A 267 -16.06 2.02 13.43
C ALA A 267 -17.24 2.95 13.15
N GLU A 268 -17.12 4.26 13.40
CA GLU A 268 -18.20 5.23 13.15
C GLU A 268 -18.65 5.26 11.69
N ASP A 269 -17.72 5.04 10.74
CA ASP A 269 -17.99 4.98 9.30
C ASP A 269 -18.21 3.54 8.77
N CYS A 270 -18.30 2.56 9.67
CA CYS A 270 -18.42 1.15 9.32
C CYS A 270 -19.66 0.53 9.96
N GLN A 271 -20.15 -0.54 9.34
CA GLN A 271 -21.16 -1.40 9.92
C GLN A 271 -20.61 -2.82 10.01
N PHE A 272 -20.97 -3.52 11.08
CA PHE A 272 -20.47 -4.87 11.34
C PHE A 272 -21.63 -5.85 11.45
N ASP A 273 -21.45 -7.00 10.82
CA ASP A 273 -22.40 -8.10 10.87
C ASP A 273 -21.68 -9.44 10.88
N VAL A 274 -22.44 -10.51 11.14
CA VAL A 274 -21.91 -11.87 11.20
C VAL A 274 -22.67 -12.80 10.27
N SER A 275 -21.96 -13.80 9.76
CA SER A 275 -22.59 -14.98 9.15
C SER A 275 -21.76 -16.22 9.45
N ASP A 276 -22.37 -17.40 9.33
CA ASP A 276 -21.63 -18.65 9.58
C ASP A 276 -20.46 -18.81 8.59
N SER A 277 -20.65 -18.39 7.33
CA SER A 277 -19.63 -18.50 6.27
C SER A 277 -18.67 -17.32 6.19
N GLY A 278 -19.04 -16.15 6.72
CA GLY A 278 -18.35 -14.88 6.52
C GLY A 278 -18.60 -14.22 5.16
N PHE A 279 -19.44 -14.78 4.30
CA PHE A 279 -19.87 -14.18 3.03
C PHE A 279 -21.27 -13.57 3.12
N MET A 280 -21.63 -12.70 2.17
CA MET A 280 -22.98 -12.16 2.05
C MET A 280 -24.01 -13.21 1.66
N ASN A 281 -25.15 -13.19 2.35
CA ASN A 281 -26.35 -13.96 2.01
C ASN A 281 -27.55 -13.03 1.74
N LEU A 282 -28.72 -13.60 1.42
CA LEU A 282 -29.94 -12.83 1.13
C LEU A 282 -30.33 -11.87 2.28
N GLN A 283 -30.28 -12.34 3.53
CA GLN A 283 -30.66 -11.54 4.70
C GLN A 283 -29.69 -10.38 4.95
N LEU A 284 -28.38 -10.64 4.79
CA LEU A 284 -27.35 -9.61 4.90
C LEU A 284 -27.45 -8.59 3.78
N PHE A 285 -27.75 -9.02 2.54
CA PHE A 285 -28.00 -8.09 1.44
C PHE A 285 -29.21 -7.19 1.69
N ARG A 286 -30.31 -7.75 2.21
CA ARG A 286 -31.48 -6.96 2.62
C ARG A 286 -31.14 -5.94 3.71
N ARG A 287 -30.33 -6.32 4.70
CA ARG A 287 -29.88 -5.41 5.76
C ARG A 287 -28.97 -4.31 5.22
N TRP A 288 -28.00 -4.66 4.37
CA TRP A 288 -27.18 -3.68 3.65
C TRP A 288 -28.05 -2.71 2.84
N THR A 289 -29.08 -3.22 2.15
CA THR A 289 -29.98 -2.39 1.35
C THR A 289 -30.73 -1.38 2.22
N ARG A 290 -31.24 -1.78 3.39
CA ARG A 290 -31.87 -0.85 4.35
C ARG A 290 -30.91 0.24 4.80
N MET A 291 -29.67 -0.12 5.11
CA MET A 291 -28.63 0.83 5.48
C MET A 291 -28.37 1.83 4.35
N PHE A 292 -28.26 1.36 3.11
CA PHE A 292 -28.03 2.20 1.95
C PHE A 292 -29.21 3.15 1.68
N CYS A 293 -30.45 2.65 1.74
CA CYS A 293 -31.66 3.48 1.61
C CYS A 293 -31.75 4.53 2.71
N GLU A 294 -31.46 4.18 3.96
CA GLU A 294 -31.47 5.16 5.07
C GLU A 294 -30.40 6.24 4.88
N TRP A 295 -29.20 5.86 4.43
CA TRP A 295 -28.16 6.80 4.07
C TRP A 295 -28.60 7.75 2.94
N ILE A 296 -29.27 7.25 1.90
CA ILE A 296 -29.85 8.08 0.83
C ILE A 296 -30.84 9.10 1.39
N ARG A 297 -31.76 8.69 2.27
CA ARG A 297 -32.72 9.60 2.91
C ARG A 297 -32.03 10.69 3.71
N GLN A 298 -30.98 10.34 4.46
CA GLN A 298 -30.17 11.33 5.18
C GLN A 298 -29.52 12.31 4.21
N GLN A 299 -28.95 11.83 3.10
CA GLN A 299 -28.36 12.70 2.08
C GLN A 299 -29.39 13.61 1.40
N LYS A 300 -30.63 13.14 1.18
CA LYS A 300 -31.74 13.99 0.69
C LYS A 300 -32.08 15.10 1.72
N ARG A 301 -32.20 14.75 3.01
CA ARG A 301 -32.44 15.73 4.10
C ARG A 301 -31.34 16.79 4.19
N CYS A 302 -30.09 16.42 3.92
CA CYS A 302 -28.95 17.35 3.88
C CYS A 302 -28.83 18.11 2.54
N ASN A 303 -29.83 18.04 1.65
CA ASN A 303 -29.82 18.63 0.31
C ASN A 303 -28.65 18.17 -0.59
N TYR A 304 -27.99 17.06 -0.25
CA TYR A 304 -26.97 16.46 -1.09
C TYR A 304 -27.59 15.76 -2.30
N PHE A 305 -28.79 15.19 -2.18
CA PHE A 305 -29.60 14.74 -3.32
C PHE A 305 -30.89 15.56 -3.42
N GLN A 306 -31.40 15.74 -4.64
CA GLN A 306 -32.77 16.23 -4.84
C GLN A 306 -33.77 15.12 -4.49
N GLU A 307 -34.98 15.50 -4.08
CA GLU A 307 -36.01 14.55 -3.64
C GLU A 307 -36.32 13.49 -4.70
N ASN A 308 -36.40 13.92 -5.97
CA ASN A 308 -36.67 13.08 -7.14
C ASN A 308 -35.41 12.75 -7.94
N GLU A 309 -34.21 12.88 -7.35
CA GLU A 309 -32.95 12.58 -8.06
C GLU A 309 -32.86 11.08 -8.39
N ARG A 310 -32.61 10.75 -9.66
CA ARG A 310 -32.43 9.36 -10.09
C ARG A 310 -31.07 8.83 -9.62
N ILE A 311 -31.10 7.72 -8.90
CA ILE A 311 -29.90 7.04 -8.37
C ILE A 311 -29.69 5.73 -9.11
N LEU A 312 -28.47 5.46 -9.57
CA LEU A 312 -28.08 4.21 -10.22
C LEU A 312 -27.19 3.40 -9.28
N LEU A 313 -27.48 2.12 -9.12
CA LEU A 313 -26.69 1.19 -8.32
C LEU A 313 -26.26 -0.02 -9.17
N PHE A 314 -24.96 -0.19 -9.34
CA PHE A 314 -24.37 -1.29 -10.09
C PHE A 314 -23.87 -2.40 -9.16
N LEU A 315 -24.32 -3.63 -9.43
CA LEU A 315 -24.10 -4.81 -8.58
C LEU A 315 -23.62 -6.01 -9.40
N ASP A 316 -22.95 -6.93 -8.71
CA ASP A 316 -22.56 -8.23 -9.23
C ASP A 316 -23.77 -9.20 -9.34
N GLY A 317 -23.56 -10.32 -10.03
CA GLY A 317 -24.60 -11.31 -10.34
C GLY A 317 -24.90 -12.34 -9.24
N HIS A 318 -24.49 -12.11 -7.99
CA HIS A 318 -24.63 -13.10 -6.93
C HIS A 318 -26.11 -13.36 -6.56
N LYS A 319 -26.44 -14.60 -6.18
CA LYS A 319 -27.81 -15.02 -5.86
C LYS A 319 -28.45 -14.23 -4.70
N SER A 320 -27.64 -13.63 -3.82
CA SER A 320 -28.13 -12.77 -2.74
C SER A 320 -28.84 -11.52 -3.26
N ARG A 321 -28.61 -11.11 -4.51
CA ARG A 321 -29.27 -9.94 -5.11
C ARG A 321 -30.74 -10.17 -5.46
N MET A 322 -31.20 -11.42 -5.47
CA MET A 322 -32.60 -11.80 -5.78
C MET A 322 -33.58 -11.61 -4.61
N ASP A 323 -33.18 -10.94 -3.54
CA ASP A 323 -34.08 -10.64 -2.43
C ASP A 323 -35.16 -9.64 -2.86
N GLU A 324 -36.41 -10.08 -2.90
CA GLU A 324 -37.54 -9.26 -3.38
C GLU A 324 -37.79 -8.04 -2.50
N THR A 325 -37.65 -8.19 -1.17
CA THR A 325 -37.78 -7.07 -0.23
C THR A 325 -36.70 -6.02 -0.46
N ALA A 326 -35.45 -6.43 -0.70
CA ALA A 326 -34.38 -5.49 -1.05
C ALA A 326 -34.70 -4.74 -2.36
N SER A 327 -35.21 -5.44 -3.37
CA SER A 327 -35.59 -4.81 -4.65
C SER A 327 -36.72 -3.78 -4.48
N GLN A 328 -37.72 -4.07 -3.63
CA GLN A 328 -38.80 -3.14 -3.31
C GLN A 328 -38.27 -1.87 -2.63
N LEU A 329 -37.43 -2.03 -1.60
CA LEU A 329 -36.82 -0.91 -0.88
C LEU A 329 -36.00 0.02 -1.79
N LEU A 330 -35.25 -0.56 -2.74
CA LEU A 330 -34.48 0.22 -3.72
C LEU A 330 -35.41 1.00 -4.66
N THR A 331 -36.49 0.36 -5.11
CA THR A 331 -37.48 0.98 -6.01
C THR A 331 -38.19 2.15 -5.34
N GLU A 332 -38.60 1.98 -4.08
CA GLU A 332 -39.25 3.03 -3.28
C GLU A 332 -38.38 4.27 -3.10
N GLU A 333 -37.06 4.12 -3.01
CA GLU A 333 -36.12 5.25 -2.89
C GLU A 333 -35.74 5.91 -4.23
N GLY A 334 -36.25 5.40 -5.36
CA GLY A 334 -35.90 5.88 -6.69
C GLY A 334 -34.54 5.36 -7.19
N VAL A 335 -34.06 4.23 -6.63
CA VAL A 335 -32.80 3.60 -7.03
C VAL A 335 -33.06 2.59 -8.15
N THR A 336 -32.35 2.76 -9.27
CA THR A 336 -32.32 1.77 -10.35
C THR A 336 -31.14 0.83 -10.15
N ALA A 337 -31.41 -0.42 -9.76
CA ALA A 337 -30.37 -1.43 -9.51
C ALA A 337 -30.09 -2.26 -10.77
N ILE A 338 -28.84 -2.21 -11.25
CA ILE A 338 -28.39 -2.81 -12.52
C ILE A 338 -27.36 -3.90 -12.21
N ILE A 339 -27.58 -5.09 -12.76
CA ILE A 339 -26.70 -6.25 -12.62
C ILE A 339 -25.74 -6.35 -13.81
N PHE A 340 -24.46 -6.51 -13.50
CA PHE A 340 -23.43 -6.77 -14.50
C PHE A 340 -23.63 -8.10 -15.24
N PRO A 341 -23.14 -8.22 -16.47
CA PRO A 341 -23.12 -9.49 -17.16
C PRO A 341 -22.11 -10.46 -16.50
N GLY A 342 -22.49 -11.73 -16.41
CA GLY A 342 -21.71 -12.78 -15.78
C GLY A 342 -20.33 -12.96 -16.42
N ALA A 343 -19.32 -13.18 -15.57
CA ALA A 343 -17.91 -13.33 -15.94
C ALA A 343 -17.27 -12.11 -16.64
N LEU A 344 -17.89 -10.93 -16.56
CA LEU A 344 -17.35 -9.65 -17.08
C LEU A 344 -17.08 -8.61 -15.98
N THR A 345 -17.30 -8.97 -14.72
CA THR A 345 -17.10 -8.09 -13.56
C THR A 345 -15.69 -7.50 -13.50
N HIS A 346 -14.65 -8.25 -13.86
CA HIS A 346 -13.27 -7.75 -13.89
C HIS A 346 -13.04 -6.61 -14.90
N ILE A 347 -13.89 -6.49 -15.91
CA ILE A 347 -13.83 -5.43 -16.93
C ILE A 347 -14.76 -4.28 -16.55
N LEU A 348 -16.00 -4.61 -16.17
CA LEU A 348 -17.08 -3.63 -16.04
C LEU A 348 -17.21 -3.06 -14.63
N GLN A 349 -16.77 -3.75 -13.58
CA GLN A 349 -17.01 -3.31 -12.21
C GLN A 349 -15.98 -2.27 -11.74
N PRO A 350 -16.41 -1.05 -11.36
CA PRO A 350 -15.50 0.00 -10.91
C PRO A 350 -14.61 -0.42 -9.75
N LEU A 351 -15.18 -1.05 -8.72
CA LEU A 351 -14.40 -1.52 -7.56
C LEU A 351 -13.26 -2.45 -7.96
N ASP A 352 -13.47 -3.39 -8.88
CA ASP A 352 -12.44 -4.34 -9.33
C ASP A 352 -11.35 -3.73 -10.20
N SER A 353 -11.65 -2.65 -10.93
CA SER A 353 -10.74 -2.05 -11.90
C SER A 353 -9.51 -1.38 -11.26
N ILE A 354 -9.73 -0.52 -10.25
CA ILE A 354 -8.67 0.32 -9.64
C ILE A 354 -8.68 0.20 -8.13
N VAL A 355 -9.84 0.41 -7.49
CA VAL A 355 -9.93 0.56 -6.04
C VAL A 355 -9.49 -0.73 -5.34
N PHE A 356 -10.02 -1.89 -5.72
CA PHE A 356 -9.62 -3.17 -5.14
C PHE A 356 -8.20 -3.59 -5.47
N LYS A 357 -7.67 -3.21 -6.63
CA LYS A 357 -6.26 -3.45 -6.97
C LYS A 357 -5.33 -2.69 -6.01
N GLN A 358 -5.60 -1.41 -5.79
CA GLN A 358 -4.82 -0.60 -4.85
C GLN A 358 -5.06 -1.04 -3.40
N PHE A 359 -6.31 -1.29 -3.03
CA PHE A 359 -6.70 -1.79 -1.72
C PHE A 359 -5.94 -3.07 -1.35
N ARG A 360 -5.92 -4.10 -2.21
CA ARG A 360 -5.21 -5.35 -1.93
C ARG A 360 -3.71 -5.13 -1.69
N SER A 361 -3.10 -4.19 -2.39
CA SER A 361 -1.70 -3.81 -2.17
C SER A 361 -1.50 -3.11 -0.83
N GLN A 362 -2.36 -2.15 -0.47
CA GLN A 362 -2.26 -1.41 0.78
C GLN A 362 -2.62 -2.29 1.98
N TYR A 363 -3.62 -3.15 1.85
CA TYR A 363 -4.09 -4.08 2.86
C TYR A 363 -2.95 -4.98 3.33
N LYS A 364 -2.17 -5.56 2.40
CA LYS A 364 -0.98 -6.36 2.75
C LYS A 364 0.05 -5.57 3.56
N LYS A 365 0.30 -4.31 3.20
CA LYS A 365 1.24 -3.44 3.93
C LYS A 365 0.72 -3.13 5.34
N GLN A 366 -0.57 -2.80 5.46
CA GLN A 366 -1.20 -2.46 6.74
C GLN A 366 -1.30 -3.67 7.67
N LEU A 367 -1.68 -4.83 7.13
CA LEU A 367 -1.74 -6.10 7.86
C LEU A 367 -0.38 -6.39 8.50
N LEU A 368 0.71 -6.37 7.71
CA LEU A 368 2.08 -6.57 8.21
C LEU A 368 2.48 -5.54 9.28
N ARG A 369 2.17 -4.26 9.07
CA ARG A 369 2.49 -3.18 10.01
C ARG A 369 1.81 -3.40 11.35
N GLN A 370 0.50 -3.66 11.33
CA GLN A 370 -0.30 -3.84 12.54
C GLN A 370 0.03 -5.15 13.26
N THR A 371 0.30 -6.24 12.54
CA THR A 371 0.81 -7.49 13.13
C THR A 371 2.13 -7.26 13.88
N ARG A 372 3.08 -6.51 13.29
CA ARG A 372 4.36 -6.19 13.95
C ARG A 372 4.15 -5.38 15.22
N GLN A 373 3.28 -4.38 15.17
CA GLN A 373 2.96 -3.55 16.33
C GLN A 373 2.34 -4.38 17.46
N MET A 374 1.37 -5.23 17.14
CA MET A 374 0.71 -6.09 18.11
C MET A 374 1.68 -7.10 18.75
N ASN A 375 2.54 -7.72 17.94
CA ASN A 375 3.59 -8.62 18.45
C ASN A 375 4.58 -7.88 19.37
N LYS A 376 4.96 -6.64 19.02
CA LYS A 376 5.83 -5.81 19.87
C LYS A 376 5.18 -5.52 21.22
N ASN A 377 3.90 -5.14 21.24
CA ASN A 377 3.15 -4.90 22.48
C ASN A 377 3.10 -6.16 23.36
N LYS A 378 2.81 -7.32 22.76
CA LYS A 378 2.81 -8.61 23.48
C LYS A 378 4.17 -8.96 24.08
N ILE A 379 5.26 -8.69 23.37
CA ILE A 379 6.62 -8.94 23.88
C ILE A 379 6.88 -8.04 25.10
N ILE A 380 6.50 -6.76 25.04
CA ILE A 380 6.66 -5.82 26.16
C ILE A 380 5.84 -6.28 27.37
N GLU A 381 4.57 -6.63 27.18
CA GLU A 381 3.69 -7.11 28.25
C GLU A 381 4.23 -8.40 28.91
N GLN A 382 4.82 -9.30 28.13
CA GLN A 382 5.43 -10.53 28.66
C GLN A 382 6.73 -10.31 29.40
N GLN A 383 7.56 -9.36 28.93
CA GLN A 383 8.76 -8.95 29.67
C GLN A 383 8.37 -8.41 31.04
N MET A 384 7.26 -7.67 31.14
CA MET A 384 6.70 -7.24 32.42
C MET A 384 6.15 -8.42 33.25
N GLN A 385 5.59 -9.46 32.62
CA GLN A 385 5.00 -10.62 33.29
C GLN A 385 5.96 -11.82 33.53
N LYS A 386 7.26 -11.71 33.19
CA LYS A 386 8.28 -12.77 33.36
C LYS A 386 7.91 -14.16 32.78
N LYS A 387 7.17 -14.23 31.67
CA LYS A 387 6.80 -15.49 31.00
C LYS A 387 7.84 -15.91 29.95
N SER A 388 8.05 -17.22 29.77
CA SER A 388 9.15 -17.77 28.95
C SER A 388 8.86 -17.93 27.45
N ARG A 389 7.62 -17.74 26.97
CA ARG A 389 7.27 -17.95 25.56
C ARG A 389 6.24 -16.94 25.05
N VAL A 390 6.52 -16.35 23.87
CA VAL A 390 5.57 -15.49 23.16
C VAL A 390 4.46 -16.34 22.54
N PRO A 391 3.18 -16.18 22.95
CA PRO A 391 2.08 -16.86 22.31
C PRO A 391 1.80 -16.24 20.94
N SER A 392 1.43 -17.08 19.98
CA SER A 392 0.90 -16.65 18.69
C SER A 392 -0.35 -15.78 18.89
N LEU A 393 -0.66 -14.95 17.89
CA LEU A 393 -1.91 -14.18 17.91
C LEU A 393 -3.11 -15.12 17.92
N GLU A 394 -4.06 -14.81 18.79
CA GLU A 394 -5.33 -15.51 18.91
C GLU A 394 -6.27 -15.14 17.76
N ALA A 395 -7.31 -15.94 17.53
CA ALA A 395 -8.25 -15.72 16.44
C ALA A 395 -8.93 -14.34 16.52
N PHE A 396 -9.28 -13.87 17.71
CA PHE A 396 -9.92 -12.55 17.89
C PHE A 396 -8.97 -11.39 17.54
N GLU A 397 -7.69 -11.52 17.92
CA GLU A 397 -6.66 -10.51 17.63
C GLU A 397 -6.39 -10.41 16.13
N LYS A 398 -6.31 -11.58 15.47
CA LYS A 398 -6.18 -11.64 14.01
C LYS A 398 -7.35 -10.93 13.32
N ARG A 399 -8.60 -11.13 13.79
CA ARG A 399 -9.77 -10.40 13.25
C ARG A 399 -9.64 -8.90 13.43
N LEU A 400 -9.28 -8.45 14.63
CA LEU A 400 -9.11 -7.03 14.96
C LEU A 400 -8.08 -6.38 14.02
N VAL A 401 -6.93 -7.03 13.84
CA VAL A 401 -5.90 -6.56 12.91
C VAL A 401 -6.40 -6.58 11.46
N CYS A 402 -7.11 -7.62 11.03
CA CYS A 402 -7.64 -7.68 9.67
C CYS A 402 -8.62 -6.54 9.39
N VAL A 403 -9.57 -6.29 10.29
CA VAL A 403 -10.56 -5.22 10.14
C VAL A 403 -9.87 -3.86 10.15
N GLN A 404 -8.99 -3.60 11.12
CA GLN A 404 -8.30 -2.31 11.21
C GLN A 404 -7.38 -2.08 9.98
N ALA A 405 -6.68 -3.11 9.51
CA ALA A 405 -5.86 -3.03 8.31
C ALA A 405 -6.71 -2.80 7.04
N ALA A 406 -7.90 -3.39 6.98
CA ALA A 406 -8.84 -3.19 5.88
C ALA A 406 -9.36 -1.76 5.84
N ILE A 407 -9.79 -1.21 6.99
CA ILE A 407 -10.26 0.18 7.07
C ILE A 407 -9.15 1.14 6.62
N ASP A 408 -7.94 0.99 7.16
CA ASP A 408 -6.80 1.85 6.79
C ASP A 408 -6.47 1.75 5.30
N ALA A 409 -6.43 0.53 4.77
CA ALA A 409 -6.11 0.30 3.37
C ALA A 409 -7.19 0.81 2.42
N TYR A 410 -8.47 0.68 2.80
CA TYR A 410 -9.59 1.13 2.00
C TYR A 410 -9.60 2.65 1.88
N GLN A 411 -9.32 3.39 2.97
CA GLN A 411 -9.21 4.85 2.91
C GLN A 411 -8.08 5.32 2.00
N MET A 412 -6.95 4.61 2.00
CA MET A 412 -5.84 4.91 1.08
C MET A 412 -6.17 4.59 -0.38
N ALA A 413 -7.05 3.62 -0.63
CA ALA A 413 -7.40 3.16 -1.98
C ALA A 413 -8.60 3.88 -2.59
N SER A 414 -9.54 4.34 -1.76
CA SER A 414 -10.81 4.95 -2.18
C SER A 414 -10.75 6.47 -2.32
N THR A 415 -9.60 7.03 -2.75
CA THR A 415 -9.46 8.48 -3.01
C THR A 415 -10.44 8.96 -4.09
N SER A 416 -10.77 10.26 -4.11
CA SER A 416 -11.67 10.83 -5.13
C SER A 416 -11.20 10.54 -6.55
N SER A 417 -9.90 10.71 -6.81
CA SER A 417 -9.28 10.40 -8.11
C SER A 417 -9.43 8.93 -8.48
N ASN A 418 -9.17 8.01 -7.55
CA ASN A 418 -9.32 6.58 -7.83
C ASN A 418 -10.78 6.19 -8.09
N ARG A 419 -11.73 6.75 -7.32
CA ARG A 419 -13.16 6.50 -7.55
C ARG A 419 -13.58 6.99 -8.92
N ILE A 420 -13.33 8.25 -9.27
CA ILE A 420 -13.67 8.82 -10.59
C ILE A 420 -13.04 7.98 -11.71
N SER A 421 -11.73 7.73 -11.63
CA SER A 421 -11.00 6.93 -12.63
C SER A 421 -11.57 5.52 -12.78
N SER A 422 -12.05 4.91 -11.69
CA SER A 422 -12.62 3.56 -11.72
C SER A 422 -13.94 3.49 -12.50
N PHE A 423 -14.78 4.52 -12.41
CA PHE A 423 -16.00 4.60 -13.21
C PHE A 423 -15.70 5.01 -14.66
N GLU A 424 -14.73 5.91 -14.84
CA GLU A 424 -14.31 6.38 -16.15
C GLU A 424 -13.72 5.26 -17.00
N CYS A 425 -12.84 4.43 -16.42
CA CYS A 425 -12.17 3.35 -17.15
C CYS A 425 -13.09 2.18 -17.50
N THR A 426 -14.21 2.03 -16.80
CA THR A 426 -15.22 0.99 -17.07
C THR A 426 -16.30 1.47 -18.04
N GLY A 427 -16.30 2.77 -18.40
CA GLY A 427 -17.30 3.34 -19.29
C GLY A 427 -18.70 3.40 -18.69
N ILE A 428 -18.85 3.16 -17.38
CA ILE A 428 -20.14 3.30 -16.68
C ILE A 428 -20.48 4.78 -16.50
N TRP A 429 -19.50 5.56 -16.03
CA TRP A 429 -19.71 7.00 -15.81
C TRP A 429 -18.44 7.79 -16.19
N PRO A 430 -18.51 8.70 -17.18
CA PRO A 430 -19.64 8.89 -18.11
C PRO A 430 -19.89 7.62 -18.93
N ARG A 431 -21.14 7.44 -19.40
CA ARG A 431 -21.53 6.26 -20.19
C ARG A 431 -20.83 6.27 -21.55
N VAL A 432 -19.75 5.50 -21.68
CA VAL A 432 -18.95 5.38 -22.91
C VAL A 432 -18.60 3.89 -23.10
N PRO A 433 -19.44 3.11 -23.82
CA PRO A 433 -19.24 1.67 -23.99
C PRO A 433 -17.86 1.30 -24.52
N ASP A 434 -17.33 2.11 -25.43
CA ASP A 434 -16.03 1.95 -26.09
C ASP A 434 -14.85 1.85 -25.10
N ARG A 435 -14.96 2.47 -23.91
CA ARG A 435 -13.89 2.41 -22.91
C ARG A 435 -13.73 1.01 -22.31
N ALA A 436 -14.82 0.26 -22.17
CA ALA A 436 -14.78 -1.11 -21.68
C ALA A 436 -14.47 -2.10 -22.81
N SER A 437 -15.08 -1.92 -23.98
CA SER A 437 -14.93 -2.86 -25.10
C SER A 437 -13.55 -2.79 -25.76
N ASN A 438 -12.86 -1.65 -25.71
CA ASN A 438 -11.52 -1.49 -26.29
C ASN A 438 -10.36 -1.76 -25.31
N ARG A 439 -10.63 -2.35 -24.14
CA ARG A 439 -9.55 -2.72 -23.21
C ARG A 439 -8.67 -3.83 -23.79
N ASN A 440 -7.38 -3.79 -23.45
CA ASN A 440 -6.39 -4.78 -23.89
C ASN A 440 -6.74 -6.24 -23.51
N GLU A 441 -7.56 -6.41 -22.48
CA GLU A 441 -7.99 -7.72 -21.97
C GLU A 441 -9.21 -8.28 -22.72
N VAL A 442 -9.83 -7.49 -23.61
CA VAL A 442 -11.05 -7.83 -24.36
C VAL A 442 -10.69 -8.28 -25.76
N THR A 443 -11.25 -9.41 -26.17
CA THR A 443 -11.11 -9.95 -27.52
C THR A 443 -12.05 -9.21 -28.46
N GLN A 444 -11.49 -8.63 -29.53
CA GLN A 444 -12.29 -8.00 -30.58
C GLN A 444 -12.88 -9.08 -31.49
N ASP A 445 -14.20 -9.08 -31.61
CA ASP A 445 -14.97 -9.95 -32.48
C ASP A 445 -15.86 -9.11 -33.39
N ASN A 446 -16.17 -9.62 -34.59
CA ASN A 446 -16.89 -8.88 -35.65
C ASN A 446 -18.39 -8.67 -35.32
N ASP A 447 -18.70 -8.08 -34.16
CA ASP A 447 -20.05 -7.77 -33.66
C ASP A 447 -21.01 -8.97 -33.53
N ALA A 448 -20.46 -10.16 -33.24
CA ALA A 448 -21.23 -11.40 -33.09
C ALA A 448 -21.27 -11.86 -31.62
N PRO A 449 -22.22 -11.39 -30.79
CA PRO A 449 -22.26 -11.71 -29.36
C PRO A 449 -22.41 -13.20 -29.11
N VAL A 450 -21.35 -13.81 -28.58
CA VAL A 450 -21.28 -15.24 -28.21
C VAL A 450 -22.08 -15.52 -26.92
N PHE A 451 -22.07 -14.58 -25.98
CA PHE A 451 -22.75 -14.68 -24.68
C PHE A 451 -23.43 -13.34 -24.32
N PRO A 452 -24.60 -13.04 -24.91
CA PRO A 452 -25.24 -11.72 -24.79
C PRO A 452 -25.66 -11.36 -23.36
N ASN A 453 -25.87 -12.35 -22.49
CA ASN A 453 -26.16 -12.16 -21.07
C ASN A 453 -24.97 -12.54 -20.18
N GLY A 454 -23.74 -12.58 -20.71
CA GLY A 454 -22.60 -13.17 -20.01
C GLY A 454 -22.70 -14.70 -19.86
N ARG A 455 -21.67 -15.33 -19.31
CA ARG A 455 -21.66 -16.79 -19.11
C ARG A 455 -22.41 -17.15 -17.82
N SER A 456 -23.20 -18.23 -17.86
CA SER A 456 -23.86 -18.78 -16.67
C SER A 456 -22.84 -19.18 -15.61
N SER A 457 -22.85 -18.51 -14.47
CA SER A 457 -21.92 -18.74 -13.36
C SER A 457 -22.37 -19.87 -12.40
N GLY A 458 -23.42 -20.63 -12.75
CA GLY A 458 -24.00 -21.71 -11.96
C GLY A 458 -25.52 -21.56 -11.78
N LEU A 459 -26.16 -22.50 -11.06
CA LEU A 459 -27.58 -22.39 -10.73
C LEU A 459 -27.83 -21.19 -9.79
N GLY A 460 -28.73 -20.28 -10.20
CA GLY A 460 -29.25 -19.20 -9.35
C GLY A 460 -28.51 -17.85 -9.40
N THR A 461 -27.51 -17.68 -10.27
CA THR A 461 -26.87 -16.37 -10.50
C THR A 461 -27.68 -15.51 -11.45
N VAL A 462 -27.75 -14.21 -11.15
CA VAL A 462 -28.43 -13.21 -11.99
C VAL A 462 -27.41 -12.59 -12.91
N SER A 463 -27.83 -12.20 -14.11
CA SER A 463 -26.92 -11.57 -15.05
C SER A 463 -27.66 -10.60 -15.95
N ALA A 464 -27.01 -9.50 -16.31
CA ALA A 464 -27.44 -8.59 -17.36
C ALA A 464 -28.91 -8.17 -17.26
N THR A 465 -29.35 -7.72 -16.08
CA THR A 465 -30.75 -7.32 -15.84
C THR A 465 -30.85 -6.11 -14.93
N ILE A 466 -32.03 -5.48 -14.90
CA ILE A 466 -32.38 -4.41 -13.97
C ILE A 466 -33.34 -5.00 -12.94
N LEU A 467 -32.93 -5.06 -11.67
CA LEU A 467 -33.73 -5.68 -10.61
C LEU A 467 -35.02 -4.90 -10.32
N THR A 468 -34.93 -3.58 -10.41
CA THR A 468 -36.02 -2.64 -10.10
C THR A 468 -36.85 -2.28 -11.32
N ALA A 469 -36.76 -3.05 -12.41
CA ALA A 469 -37.62 -2.84 -13.58
C ALA A 469 -39.08 -3.12 -13.20
N VAL A 470 -39.98 -2.19 -13.54
CA VAL A 470 -41.42 -2.38 -13.35
C VAL A 470 -41.86 -3.61 -14.15
N LYS A 471 -42.18 -4.71 -13.46
CA LYS A 471 -42.79 -5.89 -14.09
C LYS A 471 -44.14 -5.45 -14.64
N ARG A 472 -44.26 -5.29 -15.97
CA ARG A 472 -45.59 -5.23 -16.60
C ARG A 472 -46.32 -6.50 -16.18
N LYS A 473 -47.47 -6.36 -15.52
CA LYS A 473 -48.42 -7.46 -15.35
C LYS A 473 -48.68 -8.02 -16.75
N ARG A 474 -48.22 -9.24 -17.01
CA ARG A 474 -48.74 -10.01 -18.14
C ARG A 474 -50.15 -10.38 -17.74
N ASP A 475 -51.12 -9.91 -18.49
CA ASP A 475 -52.46 -10.47 -18.45
C ASP A 475 -52.32 -11.95 -18.85
N LEU A 476 -52.70 -12.82 -17.92
CA LEU A 476 -52.80 -14.26 -18.13
C LEU A 476 -54.02 -14.51 -19.01
N GLN A 477 -53.86 -14.31 -20.32
CA GLN A 477 -54.74 -14.89 -21.34
C GLN A 477 -53.93 -14.93 -22.65
N THR A 478 -53.96 -16.08 -23.33
CA THR A 478 -53.33 -16.41 -24.61
C THR A 478 -51.81 -16.62 -24.66
N GLU A 479 -51.34 -17.77 -24.17
CA GLU A 479 -50.15 -18.47 -24.69
C GLU A 479 -50.41 -19.99 -24.80
N ASP A 480 -51.53 -20.37 -25.44
CA ASP A 480 -51.80 -21.75 -25.92
C ASP A 480 -51.79 -21.86 -27.46
N GLU A 481 -51.37 -20.81 -28.19
CA GLU A 481 -51.38 -20.83 -29.66
C GLU A 481 -50.13 -20.19 -30.29
N ILE A 482 -48.93 -20.64 -29.93
CA ILE A 482 -47.74 -20.46 -30.79
C ILE A 482 -46.87 -21.72 -30.76
N GLU A 483 -47.49 -22.87 -31.03
CA GLU A 483 -46.77 -24.10 -31.38
C GLU A 483 -47.36 -24.71 -32.66
N THR A 484 -47.66 -23.88 -33.64
CA THR A 484 -47.88 -24.32 -35.03
C THR A 484 -47.60 -23.12 -35.95
N ASN A 485 -46.73 -23.34 -36.95
CA ASN A 485 -46.31 -22.41 -38.02
C ASN A 485 -44.84 -21.92 -37.95
N GLN A 486 -43.90 -22.83 -37.70
CA GLN A 486 -42.66 -22.82 -38.48
C GLN A 486 -42.92 -23.59 -39.77
N ASN A 487 -43.08 -22.87 -40.88
CA ASN A 487 -42.73 -23.27 -42.25
C ASN A 487 -43.53 -22.43 -43.26
N GLN A 488 -42.95 -21.36 -43.80
CA GLN A 488 -42.99 -21.01 -45.24
C GLN A 488 -42.20 -19.72 -45.55
N SER A 489 -41.05 -19.96 -46.19
CA SER A 489 -40.50 -19.28 -47.38
C SER A 489 -40.60 -17.75 -47.59
N ASN A 490 -39.42 -17.20 -47.91
CA ASN A 490 -39.10 -16.34 -49.06
C ASN A 490 -39.63 -14.88 -49.13
N GLY A 491 -38.71 -13.95 -48.87
CA GLY A 491 -38.15 -13.05 -49.89
C GLY A 491 -39.05 -11.97 -50.50
N ILE A 492 -38.85 -10.70 -50.09
CA ILE A 492 -39.16 -9.53 -50.93
C ILE A 492 -38.04 -8.48 -50.84
N LYS A 493 -37.59 -8.07 -52.03
CA LYS A 493 -36.60 -7.03 -52.36
C LYS A 493 -37.27 -5.65 -52.47
N ARG A 494 -36.44 -4.61 -52.24
CA ARG A 494 -36.51 -3.20 -52.72
C ARG A 494 -37.59 -2.29 -52.11
N ARG A 495 -37.18 -1.09 -51.66
CA ARG A 495 -37.17 0.16 -52.45
C ARG A 495 -36.47 1.31 -51.69
N ARG A 496 -35.57 2.00 -52.39
CA ARG A 496 -34.98 3.31 -52.03
C ARG A 496 -36.00 4.39 -52.33
N GLU A 497 -36.13 5.39 -51.46
CA GLU A 497 -36.56 6.74 -51.85
C GLU A 497 -35.63 7.78 -51.22
N ASN A 498 -35.15 8.66 -52.09
CA ASN A 498 -34.36 9.85 -51.81
C ASN A 498 -35.30 11.01 -51.52
N THR A 499 -34.95 11.88 -50.57
CA THR A 499 -35.47 13.25 -50.56
C THR A 499 -34.36 14.22 -50.16
N SER A 500 -33.92 15.00 -51.13
CA SER A 500 -33.07 16.18 -51.03
C SER A 500 -33.94 17.43 -50.99
N ILE A 501 -33.59 18.43 -50.18
CA ILE A 501 -33.98 19.87 -50.18
C ILE A 501 -33.32 20.45 -48.91
N SER A 502 -32.78 21.66 -48.78
CA SER A 502 -32.16 22.69 -49.61
C SER A 502 -31.63 23.74 -48.62
N VAL A 503 -30.57 24.46 -48.99
CA VAL A 503 -29.87 25.48 -48.21
C VAL A 503 -30.67 26.79 -48.08
N SER A 504 -30.55 27.50 -46.95
CA SER A 504 -30.59 28.98 -46.92
C SER A 504 -29.85 29.54 -45.70
N ASN A 505 -28.84 30.37 -45.98
CA ASN A 505 -28.03 31.16 -45.06
C ASN A 505 -28.76 32.44 -44.59
N GLN A 506 -28.46 32.90 -43.37
CA GLN A 506 -28.46 34.34 -43.04
C GLN A 506 -27.25 34.69 -42.15
N THR A 507 -26.71 35.85 -42.48
CA THR A 507 -25.43 36.52 -42.17
C THR A 507 -25.43 37.27 -40.84
N ILE A 508 -24.26 37.45 -40.21
CA ILE A 508 -23.90 38.68 -39.46
C ILE A 508 -22.43 39.03 -39.78
N GLU A 509 -22.20 40.32 -39.99
CA GLU A 509 -21.02 40.99 -40.53
C GLU A 509 -19.85 41.20 -39.55
N SER A 510 -18.72 41.56 -40.17
CA SER A 510 -17.35 41.88 -39.74
C SER A 510 -17.14 43.08 -38.80
N ILE A 511 -15.96 43.17 -38.16
CA ILE A 511 -15.02 44.32 -38.23
C ILE A 511 -13.60 43.90 -37.75
N LYS A 512 -12.58 44.58 -38.31
CA LYS A 512 -11.16 44.26 -38.47
C LYS A 512 -10.21 44.71 -37.33
N ASP A 513 -9.07 44.00 -37.27
CA ASP A 513 -7.66 44.37 -36.96
C ASP A 513 -7.28 45.68 -36.25
N ALA A 514 -6.37 45.56 -35.25
CA ALA A 514 -5.10 46.32 -35.17
C ALA A 514 -4.19 45.86 -34.00
N ILE A 515 -2.92 45.61 -34.30
CA ILE A 515 -1.73 45.58 -33.40
C ILE A 515 -1.21 47.05 -33.34
N PRO A 516 -0.62 47.64 -32.25
CA PRO A 516 0.85 47.55 -32.04
C PRO A 516 1.52 47.91 -30.66
N THR A 517 2.74 47.40 -30.51
CA THR A 517 3.98 47.92 -29.86
C THR A 517 4.18 48.11 -28.35
N ALA A 518 5.44 47.83 -27.98
CA ALA A 518 6.11 47.93 -26.69
C ALA A 518 6.46 49.36 -26.25
N THR A 519 6.57 49.55 -24.93
CA THR A 519 7.29 50.67 -24.30
C THR A 519 8.08 50.22 -23.07
N LYS A 520 9.35 50.66 -23.02
CA LYS A 520 10.32 50.52 -21.92
C LYS A 520 9.89 51.33 -20.69
N TYR A 521 10.28 50.88 -19.50
CA TYR A 521 10.32 51.74 -18.30
C TYR A 521 11.63 51.60 -17.53
N VAL A 522 12.08 52.75 -17.02
CA VAL A 522 13.37 53.08 -16.40
C VAL A 522 13.27 53.02 -14.87
N SER A 523 14.36 52.67 -14.20
CA SER A 523 14.52 52.61 -12.74
C SER A 523 14.56 54.00 -12.07
N PRO A 524 14.17 54.11 -10.80
CA PRO A 524 14.89 55.00 -9.88
C PRO A 524 15.24 54.36 -8.53
N SER A 525 16.47 54.67 -8.10
CA SER A 525 17.08 54.37 -6.81
C SER A 525 16.72 55.44 -5.77
N ALA A 526 16.17 55.05 -4.62
CA ALA A 526 16.28 55.79 -3.36
C ALA A 526 16.07 54.84 -2.16
N LYS A 527 17.03 54.82 -1.21
CA LYS A 527 16.94 54.08 0.06
C LYS A 527 16.04 54.85 1.04
N LEU A 528 15.10 54.16 1.68
CA LEU A 528 14.33 54.66 2.83
C LEU A 528 15.04 54.29 4.16
N PRO A 529 14.88 55.10 5.22
CA PRO A 529 15.62 54.98 6.48
C PRO A 529 15.17 53.79 7.34
N PRO A 530 16.02 53.29 8.25
CA PRO A 530 15.68 52.13 9.07
C PRO A 530 14.61 52.51 10.10
N VAL A 531 13.49 51.79 10.06
CA VAL A 531 12.46 51.87 11.10
C VAL A 531 13.01 51.20 12.35
N LEU A 532 13.29 52.00 13.39
CA LEU A 532 13.54 51.49 14.73
C LEU A 532 12.22 50.99 15.30
N LEU A 533 12.07 49.67 15.34
CA LEU A 533 10.86 49.03 15.85
C LEU A 533 10.78 49.16 17.38
N PRO A 534 9.58 49.37 17.95
CA PRO A 534 9.38 49.56 19.40
C PRO A 534 9.92 48.37 20.21
N LYS A 535 10.39 48.63 21.43
CA LYS A 535 10.92 47.58 22.33
C LYS A 535 9.91 46.45 22.59
N GLU A 536 8.63 46.74 22.53
CA GLU A 536 7.54 45.76 22.65
C GLU A 536 7.48 44.78 21.45
N PHE A 537 7.87 45.22 20.24
CA PHE A 537 8.02 44.37 19.05
C PHE A 537 9.32 43.55 19.09
N ILE A 538 10.38 44.08 19.70
CA ILE A 538 11.62 43.34 19.95
C ILE A 538 11.41 42.29 21.06
N GLU A 539 10.58 42.58 22.06
CA GLU A 539 10.16 41.60 23.07
C GLU A 539 9.24 40.51 22.52
N SER A 540 8.42 40.81 21.51
CA SER A 540 7.59 39.80 20.83
C SER A 540 8.41 38.85 19.94
N LEU A 541 9.52 39.33 19.35
CA LEU A 541 10.50 38.50 18.64
C LEU A 541 11.25 37.53 19.58
N ASN A 542 11.39 37.89 20.86
CA ASN A 542 12.04 37.04 21.88
C ASN A 542 11.13 35.99 22.51
N LYS A 543 9.84 35.95 22.18
CA LYS A 543 8.94 34.81 22.47
C LYS A 543 8.81 33.94 21.23
N ARG A 544 9.88 33.25 20.86
CA ARG A 544 9.95 32.39 19.66
C ARG A 544 8.86 31.30 19.73
N PRO A 545 7.90 31.22 18.77
CA PRO A 545 6.88 30.18 18.74
C PRO A 545 7.39 28.85 18.14
N TYR A 546 8.70 28.70 17.95
CA TYR A 546 9.29 27.47 17.44
C TYR A 546 9.35 26.42 18.56
N LYS A 547 8.25 25.70 18.77
CA LYS A 547 8.24 24.51 19.63
C LYS A 547 9.02 23.39 18.91
N LYS A 548 10.28 23.15 19.32
CA LYS A 548 10.98 21.89 19.01
C LYS A 548 10.05 20.73 19.44
N ASN A 549 9.91 19.70 18.60
CA ASN A 549 9.15 18.49 18.96
C ASN A 549 9.83 17.83 20.17
N ASN A 550 9.38 18.17 21.37
CA ASN A 550 9.99 17.70 22.61
C ASN A 550 9.40 16.33 22.95
N LYS A 551 10.21 15.26 22.79
CA LYS A 551 9.79 13.87 23.03
C LYS A 551 9.31 13.61 24.47
N GLU A 552 9.59 14.52 25.40
CA GLU A 552 9.29 14.39 26.83
C GLU A 552 8.03 15.15 27.31
N LYS A 553 7.35 15.95 26.45
CA LYS A 553 6.09 16.59 26.83
C LYS A 553 4.92 15.61 26.75
N ALA A 554 4.05 15.62 27.77
CA ALA A 554 2.80 14.86 27.75
C ALA A 554 1.96 15.29 26.54
N LYS A 555 1.59 14.33 25.69
CA LYS A 555 0.71 14.57 24.54
C LYS A 555 -0.63 15.08 25.07
N SER A 556 -1.10 16.24 24.61
CA SER A 556 -2.49 16.64 24.82
C SER A 556 -3.41 15.61 24.13
N ASN A 557 -4.65 15.52 24.58
CA ASN A 557 -5.61 14.62 23.96
C ASN A 557 -5.91 15.14 22.53
N ILE A 558 -5.32 14.47 21.53
CA ILE A 558 -5.49 14.77 20.09
C ILE A 558 -6.98 14.89 19.74
N GLN A 559 -7.84 14.10 20.37
CA GLN A 559 -9.29 14.14 20.13
C GLN A 559 -9.89 15.47 20.61
N THR A 560 -9.49 15.95 21.79
CA THR A 560 -9.98 17.22 22.35
C THR A 560 -9.50 18.41 21.52
N ASP A 561 -8.22 18.42 21.13
CA ASP A 561 -7.64 19.48 20.32
C ASP A 561 -8.27 19.54 18.91
N LEU A 562 -8.64 18.39 18.34
CA LEU A 562 -9.28 18.29 17.03
C LEU A 562 -10.74 18.79 17.08
N VAL A 563 -11.47 18.49 18.15
CA VAL A 563 -12.83 19.02 18.38
C VAL A 563 -12.79 20.54 18.52
N LEU A 564 -11.92 21.06 19.39
CA LEU A 564 -11.78 22.51 19.60
C LEU A 564 -11.41 23.26 18.32
N LEU A 565 -10.47 22.72 17.54
CA LEU A 565 -10.07 23.34 16.28
C LEU A 565 -11.18 23.24 15.23
N THR A 566 -11.95 22.15 15.20
CA THR A 566 -13.09 22.01 14.27
C THR A 566 -14.15 23.06 14.58
N GLU A 567 -14.53 23.23 15.85
CA GLU A 567 -15.50 24.26 16.27
C GLU A 567 -15.03 25.69 15.98
N GLN A 568 -13.71 25.96 16.07
CA GLN A 568 -13.14 27.25 15.71
C GLN A 568 -13.20 27.50 14.21
N LEU A 569 -12.85 26.50 13.40
CA LEU A 569 -12.80 26.61 11.94
C LEU A 569 -14.18 26.64 11.29
N GLU A 570 -15.18 25.95 11.86
CA GLU A 570 -16.57 25.98 11.37
C GLU A 570 -17.16 27.40 11.38
N LYS A 571 -16.77 28.24 12.34
CA LYS A 571 -17.20 29.65 12.42
C LYS A 571 -16.69 30.48 11.24
N ASP A 572 -15.54 30.10 10.69
CA ASP A 572 -14.88 30.75 9.55
C ASP A 572 -15.21 30.07 8.21
N GLY A 573 -16.10 29.06 8.21
CA GLY A 573 -16.45 28.27 7.03
C GLY A 573 -15.33 27.32 6.58
N LEU A 574 -14.36 27.04 7.45
CA LEU A 574 -13.21 26.20 7.16
C LEU A 574 -13.41 24.77 7.69
N THR A 575 -12.81 23.79 7.03
CA THR A 575 -12.90 22.37 7.39
C THR A 575 -11.53 21.72 7.49
N ILE A 576 -11.39 20.78 8.43
CA ILE A 576 -10.14 20.03 8.63
C ILE A 576 -10.12 18.81 7.71
N ARG A 577 -9.05 18.69 6.92
CA ARG A 577 -8.67 17.47 6.24
C ARG A 577 -7.49 16.82 6.96
N ASN A 578 -7.83 15.86 7.82
CA ASN A 578 -6.84 15.11 8.55
C ASN A 578 -6.06 14.16 7.61
N ASN A 579 -4.73 14.13 7.76
CA ASN A 579 -3.86 13.20 7.05
C ASN A 579 -3.26 12.18 8.05
N ARG A 580 -2.83 11.01 7.58
CA ARG A 580 -2.32 9.93 8.45
C ARG A 580 -0.79 9.81 8.41
N GLY A 581 -0.09 10.92 8.24
CA GLY A 581 1.36 10.95 8.11
C GLY A 581 2.05 10.70 9.47
N ALA A 582 2.50 9.47 9.72
CA ALA A 582 3.31 9.14 10.90
C ALA A 582 4.75 9.68 10.75
N GLY A 583 4.90 11.01 10.91
CA GLY A 583 6.13 11.77 10.70
C GLY A 583 6.17 12.55 9.37
N ASN A 584 5.38 12.14 8.38
CA ASN A 584 5.20 12.88 7.11
C ASN A 584 4.01 13.87 7.12
N CYS A 585 3.36 14.09 8.27
CA CYS A 585 2.09 14.82 8.36
C CYS A 585 2.16 16.24 7.79
N LEU A 586 3.23 16.99 8.08
CA LEU A 586 3.46 18.33 7.53
C LEU A 586 3.47 18.32 6.00
N PHE A 587 4.23 17.42 5.40
CA PHE A 587 4.39 17.32 3.94
C PHE A 587 3.10 16.84 3.25
N HIS A 588 2.34 15.96 3.89
CA HIS A 588 1.02 15.55 3.38
C HIS A 588 0.01 16.70 3.44
N ALA A 589 -0.02 17.47 4.53
CA ALA A 589 -0.89 18.62 4.66
C ALA A 589 -0.53 19.72 3.64
N LEU A 590 0.77 19.97 3.46
CA LEU A 590 1.28 20.93 2.48
C LEU A 590 0.97 20.51 1.04
N ASN A 591 1.23 19.25 0.67
CA ASN A 591 0.93 18.76 -0.67
C ASN A 591 -0.57 18.88 -0.99
N ASP A 592 -1.44 18.68 0.01
CA ASP A 592 -2.88 18.89 -0.14
C ASP A 592 -3.23 20.34 -0.48
N GLN A 593 -2.62 21.32 0.22
CA GLN A 593 -2.79 22.75 -0.04
C GLN A 593 -2.19 23.19 -1.39
N LEU A 594 -1.15 22.50 -1.85
CA LEU A 594 -0.53 22.76 -3.15
C LEU A 594 -1.34 22.20 -4.33
N GLY A 595 -2.40 21.42 -4.08
CA GLY A 595 -3.27 20.83 -5.12
C GLY A 595 -3.01 19.35 -5.39
N GLY A 596 -2.23 18.68 -4.52
CA GLY A 596 -1.91 17.26 -4.63
C GLY A 596 -0.97 16.91 -5.78
N ILE A 597 -0.13 17.87 -6.19
CA ILE A 597 0.75 17.76 -7.36
C ILE A 597 1.80 16.65 -7.19
N PHE A 598 2.25 16.41 -5.95
CA PHE A 598 3.27 15.41 -5.66
C PHE A 598 2.65 14.04 -5.36
N HIS A 599 2.93 13.05 -6.21
CA HIS A 599 2.52 11.66 -5.96
C HIS A 599 3.34 11.01 -4.83
N ASP A 600 4.55 11.51 -4.57
CA ASP A 600 5.41 11.10 -3.46
C ASP A 600 5.85 12.33 -2.66
N VAL A 601 5.43 12.40 -1.38
CA VAL A 601 5.77 13.51 -0.49
C VAL A 601 7.24 13.50 -0.06
N HIS A 602 7.97 12.39 -0.28
CA HIS A 602 9.42 12.35 -0.08
C HIS A 602 10.15 13.27 -1.07
N ILE A 603 9.63 13.40 -2.30
CA ILE A 603 10.16 14.35 -3.29
C ILE A 603 9.95 15.78 -2.79
N LEU A 604 8.73 16.09 -2.34
CA LEU A 604 8.39 17.40 -1.76
C LEU A 604 9.29 17.73 -0.56
N ARG A 605 9.49 16.78 0.36
CA ARG A 605 10.41 16.88 1.50
C ARG A 605 11.83 17.21 1.02
N THR A 606 12.35 16.45 0.07
CA THR A 606 13.70 16.63 -0.45
C THR A 606 13.87 18.01 -1.10
N MET A 607 12.88 18.49 -1.85
CA MET A 607 12.90 19.83 -2.45
C MET A 607 12.92 20.94 -1.41
N ILE A 608 12.12 20.83 -0.35
CA ILE A 608 12.07 21.84 0.74
C ILE A 608 13.40 21.87 1.50
N VAL A 609 13.98 20.71 1.81
CA VAL A 609 15.28 20.64 2.50
C VAL A 609 16.42 21.12 1.61
N GLN A 610 16.35 20.85 0.31
CA GLN A 610 17.32 21.37 -0.65
C GLN A 610 17.25 22.90 -0.74
N ASN A 611 16.05 23.47 -0.80
CA ASN A 611 15.86 24.93 -0.78
C ASN A 611 16.37 25.57 0.52
N LEU A 612 16.20 24.88 1.65
CA LEU A 612 16.72 25.32 2.96
C LEU A 612 18.26 25.40 2.96
N LEU A 613 18.94 24.42 2.34
CA LEU A 613 20.40 24.39 2.23
C LEU A 613 20.93 25.45 1.24
N GLU A 614 20.24 25.64 0.12
CA GLU A 614 20.64 26.63 -0.91
C GLU A 614 20.55 28.07 -0.41
N HIS A 615 19.69 28.34 0.57
CA HIS A 615 19.49 29.65 1.19
C HIS A 615 19.90 29.64 2.67
N ALA A 616 20.88 28.81 3.05
CA ALA A 616 21.29 28.60 4.44
C ALA A 616 21.58 29.89 5.21
N GLU A 617 22.16 30.91 4.56
CA GLU A 617 22.44 32.21 5.18
C GLU A 617 21.19 32.93 5.71
N GLN A 618 20.03 32.73 5.06
CA GLN A 618 18.76 33.34 5.45
C GLN A 618 18.09 32.63 6.63
N PHE A 619 18.38 31.35 6.81
CA PHE A 619 17.74 30.50 7.82
C PHE A 619 18.65 30.17 9.01
N ARG A 620 19.92 30.62 8.97
CA ARG A 620 20.95 30.31 9.96
C ARG A 620 20.56 30.71 11.38
N GLU A 621 19.81 31.80 11.54
CA GLU A 621 19.36 32.30 12.84
C GLU A 621 18.32 31.41 13.53
N PHE A 622 17.73 30.44 12.82
CA PHE A 622 16.79 29.45 13.37
C PHE A 622 17.46 28.18 13.91
N PHE A 623 18.79 28.09 13.82
CA PHE A 623 19.60 26.96 14.27
C PHE A 623 20.59 27.42 15.35
N ASP A 624 20.66 26.65 16.45
CA ASP A 624 21.50 26.94 17.61
C ASP A 624 22.77 26.06 17.60
N GLU A 625 23.66 26.20 18.59
CA GLU A 625 24.90 25.41 18.70
C GLU A 625 24.69 23.89 18.90
N ASP A 626 23.47 23.45 19.27
CA ASP A 626 23.14 22.04 19.53
C ASP A 626 22.88 21.19 18.27
N GLU A 627 22.47 21.80 17.15
CA GLU A 627 22.20 21.12 15.88
C GLU A 627 22.39 22.11 14.74
N SER A 628 23.42 21.89 13.92
CA SER A 628 23.68 22.71 12.74
C SER A 628 22.57 22.58 11.69
N LEU A 629 22.46 23.56 10.80
CA LEU A 629 21.49 23.52 9.69
C LEU A 629 21.74 22.31 8.80
N GLU A 630 23.00 21.96 8.58
CA GLU A 630 23.43 20.81 7.78
C GLU A 630 23.02 19.48 8.45
N GLU A 631 23.25 19.32 9.75
CA GLU A 631 22.83 18.13 10.51
C GLU A 631 21.30 18.00 10.55
N TYR A 632 20.59 19.11 10.74
CA TYR A 632 19.14 19.14 10.64
C TYR A 632 18.66 18.71 9.24
N ALA A 633 19.28 19.21 8.19
CA ALA A 633 18.91 18.90 6.81
C ALA A 633 19.15 17.42 6.48
N GLU A 634 20.27 16.84 6.92
CA GLU A 634 20.55 15.41 6.75
C GLU A 634 19.50 14.53 7.45
N ARG A 635 19.12 14.88 8.68
CA ARG A 635 18.07 14.20 9.42
C ARG A 635 16.70 14.38 8.74
N MET A 636 16.36 15.61 8.34
CA MET A 636 15.06 15.96 7.76
C MET A 636 14.82 15.35 6.37
N ARG A 637 15.88 14.97 5.64
CA ARG A 637 15.75 14.19 4.40
C ARG A 637 15.23 12.78 4.61
N ALA A 638 15.37 12.20 5.81
CA ALA A 638 14.89 10.85 6.08
C ALA A 638 13.36 10.77 5.96
N ASP A 639 12.86 9.75 5.24
CA ASP A 639 11.43 9.49 5.14
C ASP A 639 10.85 9.16 6.52
N GLY A 640 9.72 9.77 6.86
CA GLY A 640 9.09 9.65 8.17
C GLY A 640 9.69 10.52 9.28
N GLU A 641 10.68 11.37 9.00
CA GLU A 641 11.20 12.31 9.99
C GLU A 641 10.22 13.46 10.25
N TRP A 642 9.98 13.80 11.51
CA TRP A 642 8.93 14.74 11.90
C TRP A 642 9.30 16.18 11.52
N GLY A 643 8.53 16.76 10.61
CA GLY A 643 8.64 18.17 10.26
C GLY A 643 8.31 19.10 11.43
N ASP A 644 9.00 20.23 11.50
CA ASP A 644 8.78 21.28 12.48
C ASP A 644 8.81 22.68 11.82
N GLY A 645 8.56 23.72 12.62
CA GLY A 645 8.41 25.07 12.10
C GLY A 645 9.63 25.67 11.42
N ARG A 646 10.83 25.10 11.61
CA ARG A 646 12.05 25.57 10.93
C ARG A 646 11.96 25.44 9.40
N LEU A 647 11.00 24.65 8.89
CA LEU A 647 10.75 24.51 7.45
C LEU A 647 9.84 25.59 6.86
N PHE A 648 9.08 26.34 7.66
CA PHE A 648 8.04 27.23 7.13
C PHE A 648 8.59 28.35 6.24
N GLY A 649 9.71 28.97 6.62
CA GLY A 649 10.37 29.98 5.79
C GLY A 649 10.79 29.42 4.42
N SER A 650 11.43 28.25 4.41
CA SER A 650 11.82 27.57 3.16
C SER A 650 10.60 27.17 2.31
N ILE A 651 9.53 26.68 2.94
CA ILE A 651 8.29 26.34 2.23
C ILE A 651 7.64 27.59 1.61
N ALA A 652 7.54 28.67 2.37
CA ALA A 652 6.90 29.90 1.92
C ALA A 652 7.64 30.50 0.72
N GLN A 653 8.98 30.52 0.79
CA GLN A 653 9.85 30.96 -0.29
C GLN A 653 9.77 30.06 -1.52
N LEU A 654 9.89 28.74 -1.34
CA LEU A 654 9.95 27.79 -2.45
C LEU A 654 8.66 27.79 -3.29
N PHE A 655 7.51 27.97 -2.64
CA PHE A 655 6.20 27.91 -3.31
C PHE A 655 5.53 29.26 -3.49
N ASN A 656 6.20 30.37 -3.14
CA ASN A 656 5.62 31.72 -3.13
C ASN A 656 4.23 31.73 -2.48
N THR A 657 4.12 31.11 -1.31
CA THR A 657 2.85 30.83 -0.64
C THR A 657 2.96 31.21 0.83
N ARG A 658 2.04 32.06 1.31
CA ARG A 658 1.85 32.37 2.72
C ARG A 658 1.38 31.13 3.47
N ILE A 659 1.98 30.83 4.61
CA ILE A 659 1.60 29.69 5.44
C ILE A 659 0.84 30.22 6.65
N GLU A 660 -0.37 29.73 6.86
CA GLU A 660 -1.21 30.01 8.02
C GLU A 660 -1.35 28.75 8.87
N ILE A 661 -1.03 28.85 10.17
CA ILE A 661 -1.07 27.71 11.10
C ILE A 661 -2.02 27.99 12.24
N TYR A 662 -3.05 27.15 12.30
CA TYR A 662 -4.06 27.16 13.34
C TYR A 662 -3.66 26.18 14.43
N ILE A 663 -3.50 26.69 15.64
CA ILE A 663 -3.21 25.90 16.84
C ILE A 663 -4.39 26.08 17.80
N PRO A 664 -5.01 24.99 18.30
CA PRO A 664 -6.13 25.10 19.21
C PRO A 664 -5.80 25.97 20.43
N GLY A 665 -6.52 27.07 20.59
CA GLY A 665 -6.39 27.99 21.74
C GLY A 665 -5.19 28.94 21.67
N GLU A 666 -4.45 28.98 20.57
CA GLU A 666 -3.37 29.95 20.32
C GLU A 666 -3.75 30.88 19.15
N PRO A 667 -3.21 32.11 19.09
CA PRO A 667 -3.44 33.01 17.97
C PRO A 667 -2.91 32.42 16.66
N LEU A 668 -3.56 32.79 15.54
CA LEU A 668 -3.14 32.39 14.20
C LEU A 668 -1.69 32.78 13.95
N PHE A 669 -0.87 31.80 13.58
CA PHE A 669 0.50 32.04 13.14
C PHE A 669 0.53 32.19 11.62
N SER A 670 1.28 33.17 11.10
CA SER A 670 1.50 33.35 9.67
C SER A 670 2.96 33.55 9.32
N GLU A 671 3.39 32.98 8.19
CA GLU A 671 4.73 33.11 7.62
C GLU A 671 4.62 33.45 6.13
N GLY A 672 5.47 34.34 5.61
CA GLY A 672 5.44 34.74 4.20
C GLY A 672 4.30 35.70 3.83
N ASP A 673 4.01 36.71 4.67
CA ASP A 673 2.93 37.69 4.46
C ASP A 673 3.02 38.50 3.15
N SER A 674 4.16 38.45 2.46
CA SER A 674 4.38 39.07 1.15
C SER A 674 3.72 38.31 -0.01
N TYR A 675 3.25 37.07 0.19
CA TYR A 675 2.70 36.22 -0.86
C TYR A 675 1.16 36.24 -0.92
N GLN A 676 0.61 36.23 -2.14
CA GLN A 676 -0.85 36.28 -2.37
C GLN A 676 -1.55 34.93 -2.18
N ARG A 677 -0.86 33.80 -2.42
CA ARG A 677 -1.44 32.46 -2.26
C ARG A 677 -1.27 32.04 -0.80
N THR A 678 -2.32 31.47 -0.19
CA THR A 678 -2.28 31.01 1.21
C THR A 678 -2.45 29.49 1.30
N ALA A 679 -1.57 28.83 2.06
CA ALA A 679 -1.70 27.44 2.49
C ALA A 679 -2.06 27.40 3.98
N ARG A 680 -3.21 26.79 4.31
CA ARG A 680 -3.72 26.70 5.68
C ARG A 680 -3.49 25.33 6.27
N LEU A 681 -2.81 25.28 7.42
CA LEU A 681 -2.45 24.07 8.13
C LEU A 681 -2.96 24.15 9.58
N GLY A 682 -3.36 23.03 10.16
CA GLY A 682 -3.67 22.93 11.58
C GLY A 682 -2.59 22.14 12.31
N PHE A 683 -2.24 22.52 13.53
CA PHE A 683 -1.29 21.77 14.36
C PHE A 683 -1.96 21.33 15.66
N ILE A 684 -2.11 20.01 15.83
CA ILE A 684 -2.96 19.36 16.84
C ILE A 684 -2.10 18.45 17.72
N GLY A 685 -2.40 18.37 19.02
CA GLY A 685 -1.78 17.40 19.92
C GLY A 685 -0.29 17.60 20.17
N ASN A 686 0.25 18.77 19.80
CA ASN A 686 1.69 19.06 19.74
C ASN A 686 2.51 18.05 18.92
N CYS A 687 1.90 17.34 17.97
CA CYS A 687 2.59 16.28 17.21
C CYS A 687 2.08 16.04 15.80
N HIS A 688 0.98 16.69 15.37
CA HIS A 688 0.31 16.33 14.14
C HIS A 688 -0.14 17.54 13.33
N TYR A 689 0.27 17.60 12.06
CA TYR A 689 -0.19 18.61 11.11
C TYR A 689 -1.35 18.10 10.26
N VAL A 690 -2.39 18.91 10.10
CA VAL A 690 -3.56 18.65 9.24
C VAL A 690 -3.71 19.76 8.19
N SER A 691 -4.41 19.47 7.09
CA SER A 691 -4.72 20.48 6.06
C SER A 691 -6.04 21.16 6.39
N ILE A 692 -6.15 22.47 6.18
CA ILE A 692 -7.39 23.24 6.41
C ILE A 692 -7.90 23.76 5.06
N ARG A 693 -9.17 23.52 4.75
CA ARG A 693 -9.80 23.91 3.48
C ARG A 693 -10.94 24.88 3.72
N ALA A 694 -11.09 25.82 2.80
CA ALA A 694 -12.28 26.68 2.70
C ALA A 694 -13.38 26.01 1.87
#